data_AF-A0A9D1E033-F1
#
_entry.id   AF-A0A9D1E033-F1
#
_cell.length_a   1.000
_cell.length_b   1.000
_cell.length_c   1.000
_cell.angle_alpha   90.00
_cell.angle_beta   90.00
_cell.angle_gamma   90.00
#
_symmetry.space_group_name_H-M   'P 1'
#
loop_
_entity.id
_entity.type
_entity.pdbx_description
1 polymer ?
#
loop_
_entity_poly.entity_id
_entity_poly.type
_entity_poly.pdbx_seq_one_letter_code
_entity_poly.pdbx_strand_id
1 'polypeptide(L)'
;MKRIFRTILGAAMLLSASTMTALAQEPSEGPLWMRRSAISPDGSTIAFAYKGDIFTVPVSGGQARQITSNSAYDSNPVWSPDGSRIAFASYRMGSADVFIVSKDGGEPVRLTTHSANEFPIVFKDDSTILYSAYIQPSAESMQFPSSTFYQIYAVSTEGGRPVMFSTLPLESISFSPDGKTLLYHDKKGYEDEWRKHHTSSITRDIWSCSFEGNSVKGGEFTKITDFNGEDRNPVYAPDGKSFYWLSEQDGTFNVWKHSFEGGADEQITHFKGNPVRFLTIAQNGTLCFGYDGEIYTVKDGAEPQKVAVEIIADKQDRDLIKQPVSYAQDIAVSKDGKQVAFIYRGDVYVTMTDYKTTKRITNTAEQERNLDFAPDGRSLIYSSERDGLWQVYMASIVNEDEKLFPYATEIKEERVTNSDQVSFQPLYSPDGKEIAFLENRTAIRVINLDTKEVRTVMDGKYEYSYSDGDQWYQWSPDGKWILSNCIFIGGWNNKDVALINASGNGEMYDLTKSGYTDSNAKWVLDGKAMIWFSDRAGYRSHGSWGAEMDVYIMFFDLEAYEKFRMSEEELALYEEEKAALEEEKAEAEKDDAKGKKSGKGKKNADSEKDEDAVEPLKLDLENAEYRVMRLTVNSSNLGDAVLSKDGKKLYYITSFEGGMDLWVHDLKEDETKILSKGVGYGSLILSDDGSSIFMNTGMIKKIDVASGQITPIEMEGIFEYKPYAERAYMFDHAWRQVQEKFYDPNIHGIDWEGYKATYGKFLPYITNNFDFAEMLGEMLGELNGSHTGARYYASGAAYPTAYLGVFYDDTYTGDGLKIKEIIKRSPLTLVESDVKPGCIIEKIDGEAILAGQDYFPLLEGKGGKNVRLSIYNPADGKRFDVTVKALRSESGILYQRWVERNREIVDSISGGKIGYVHIEGMDSPSFRTLYSELLGRLRQKDAVVVDTRHNGGGWLHDDVVTLLSGKEYQQFRPRGQYIGSDPFNKWLKPSCMLVCEDNYSNAHGTPWVYKHLGIGKLVGAPVPGTMTAVWWESQIDPSIVFGIPQVGCWDIENQEYMENVELQPDILIYNDPADVINGFDAQLKAATESLMK
;
A
#
# COMPACT_ATOMS: atom_id res chain seq x y z
N MET A 1 43.48 -23.76 -40.30
CA MET A 1 43.86 -24.91 -41.15
C MET A 1 42.70 -25.90 -41.12
N LYS A 2 41.76 -25.83 -42.08
CA LYS A 2 41.65 -26.69 -43.28
C LYS A 2 41.67 -28.21 -42.99
N ARG A 3 40.51 -28.81 -43.27
CA ARG A 3 40.30 -30.00 -44.14
C ARG A 3 40.43 -31.41 -43.51
N ILE A 4 39.68 -32.45 -43.90
CA ILE A 4 38.48 -32.69 -44.73
C ILE A 4 38.29 -34.23 -44.84
N PHE A 5 37.04 -34.70 -45.00
CA PHE A 5 36.57 -35.92 -45.71
C PHE A 5 36.71 -37.33 -45.06
N ARG A 6 35.87 -38.34 -45.36
CA ARG A 6 34.49 -38.55 -45.89
C ARG A 6 34.41 -40.03 -46.33
N THR A 7 33.36 -40.76 -45.90
CA THR A 7 32.51 -41.73 -46.71
C THR A 7 33.17 -43.03 -47.27
N ILE A 8 32.56 -44.22 -47.49
CA ILE A 8 31.16 -44.67 -47.58
C ILE A 8 31.04 -46.23 -47.76
N LEU A 9 29.88 -46.76 -47.35
CA LEU A 9 29.05 -47.91 -47.83
C LEU A 9 29.47 -49.40 -47.75
N GLY A 10 28.56 -50.16 -47.12
CA GLY A 10 27.60 -51.05 -47.81
C GLY A 10 27.71 -52.53 -47.41
N ALA A 11 26.66 -53.32 -47.18
CA ALA A 11 25.21 -53.15 -47.14
C ALA A 11 24.62 -54.47 -46.60
N ALA A 12 23.51 -54.45 -45.85
CA ALA A 12 22.58 -55.58 -45.73
C ALA A 12 21.21 -55.10 -45.23
N MET A 13 20.17 -55.71 -45.81
CA MET A 13 18.77 -55.28 -45.90
C MET A 13 17.90 -55.63 -44.68
N LEU A 14 16.93 -54.74 -44.44
CA LEU A 14 15.50 -54.93 -44.09
C LEU A 14 15.09 -56.04 -43.10
N LEU A 15 14.59 -55.62 -41.93
CA LEU A 15 13.27 -56.01 -41.43
C LEU A 15 12.78 -55.00 -40.37
N SER A 16 11.49 -54.71 -40.47
CA SER A 16 10.68 -53.73 -39.74
C SER A 16 10.74 -53.83 -38.20
N ALA A 17 10.95 -52.70 -37.53
CA ALA A 17 10.59 -52.49 -36.13
C ALA A 17 9.88 -51.14 -35.99
N SER A 18 8.59 -51.21 -35.66
CA SER A 18 7.75 -50.11 -35.20
C SER A 18 8.27 -49.59 -33.87
N THR A 19 8.93 -48.43 -33.86
CA THR A 19 9.26 -47.71 -32.63
C THR A 19 8.05 -46.91 -32.18
N MET A 20 7.36 -47.42 -31.15
CA MET A 20 6.55 -46.58 -30.27
C MET A 20 7.47 -45.51 -29.66
N THR A 21 7.28 -44.26 -30.04
CA THR A 21 7.75 -43.12 -29.26
C THR A 21 6.96 -43.11 -27.96
N ALA A 22 7.54 -43.68 -26.90
CA ALA A 22 7.13 -43.38 -25.55
C ALA A 22 7.44 -41.89 -25.33
N LEU A 23 6.39 -41.07 -25.23
CA LEU A 23 6.47 -39.77 -24.61
C LEU A 23 7.00 -40.01 -23.20
N ALA A 24 8.19 -39.49 -22.90
CA ALA A 24 8.66 -39.39 -21.53
C ALA A 24 7.69 -38.44 -20.81
N GLN A 25 6.79 -39.02 -20.04
CA GLN A 25 6.08 -38.31 -18.98
C GLN A 25 7.16 -37.88 -18.00
N GLU A 26 7.34 -36.57 -17.81
CA GLU A 26 8.14 -36.08 -16.69
C GLU A 26 7.59 -36.71 -15.39
N PRO A 27 8.46 -37.12 -14.45
CA PRO A 27 7.98 -37.60 -13.17
C PRO A 27 7.12 -36.51 -12.53
N SER A 28 5.89 -36.85 -12.15
CA SER A 28 5.08 -35.98 -11.31
C SER A 28 5.86 -35.76 -10.00
N GLU A 29 6.55 -34.63 -9.86
CA GLU A 29 7.03 -34.17 -8.56
C GLU A 29 5.81 -34.02 -7.63
N GLY A 30 5.97 -34.33 -6.34
CA GLY A 30 4.87 -34.29 -5.36
C GLY A 30 4.24 -32.89 -5.21
N PRO A 31 3.15 -32.74 -4.42
CA PRO A 31 2.62 -31.43 -4.11
C PRO A 31 3.68 -30.58 -3.39
N LEU A 32 3.82 -29.31 -3.77
CA LEU A 32 4.62 -28.31 -3.07
C LEU A 32 3.73 -27.20 -2.52
N TRP A 33 4.32 -26.31 -1.72
CA TRP A 33 3.61 -25.24 -1.02
C TRP A 33 2.52 -25.73 -0.05
N MET A 34 2.78 -26.84 0.63
CA MET A 34 1.97 -27.27 1.78
C MET A 34 2.34 -26.40 2.99
N ARG A 35 1.35 -25.74 3.59
CA ARG A 35 1.57 -24.75 4.67
C ARG A 35 0.87 -25.17 5.95
N ARG A 36 1.27 -24.56 7.08
CA ARG A 36 0.63 -24.70 8.40
C ARG A 36 0.47 -26.18 8.82
N SER A 37 1.51 -27.00 8.66
CA SER A 37 1.49 -28.42 9.03
C SER A 37 1.31 -28.60 10.55
N ALA A 38 0.43 -29.50 10.96
CA ALA A 38 0.18 -29.84 12.36
C ALA A 38 0.05 -31.35 12.53
N ILE A 39 0.91 -31.97 13.36
CA ILE A 39 0.84 -33.40 13.68
C ILE A 39 -0.22 -33.68 14.75
N SER A 40 -0.94 -34.80 14.62
CA SER A 40 -1.93 -35.25 15.59
C SER A 40 -1.25 -35.66 16.91
N PRO A 41 -1.94 -35.55 18.07
CA PRO A 41 -1.34 -35.87 19.36
C PRO A 41 -0.78 -37.29 19.48
N ASP A 42 -1.41 -38.27 18.83
CA ASP A 42 -0.95 -39.67 18.78
C ASP A 42 0.25 -39.90 17.84
N GLY A 43 0.59 -38.90 17.02
CA GLY A 43 1.67 -38.95 16.03
C GLY A 43 1.39 -39.87 14.85
N SER A 44 0.11 -40.11 14.51
CA SER A 44 -0.29 -40.98 13.40
C SER A 44 -0.61 -40.22 12.11
N THR A 45 -1.09 -38.98 12.21
CA THR A 45 -1.66 -38.20 11.11
C THR A 45 -1.15 -36.76 11.15
N ILE A 46 -0.99 -36.12 9.99
CA ILE A 46 -0.61 -34.70 9.86
C ILE A 46 -1.73 -33.97 9.13
N ALA A 47 -2.19 -32.85 9.66
CA ALA A 47 -3.07 -31.91 8.99
C ALA A 47 -2.24 -30.77 8.35
N PHE A 48 -2.66 -30.24 7.21
CA PHE A 48 -1.98 -29.11 6.55
C PHE A 48 -2.94 -28.34 5.65
N ALA A 49 -2.60 -27.10 5.32
CA ALA A 49 -3.30 -26.29 4.33
C ALA A 49 -2.64 -26.43 2.96
N TYR A 50 -3.45 -26.60 1.91
CA TYR A 50 -3.00 -26.65 0.53
C TYR A 50 -4.09 -26.12 -0.40
N LYS A 51 -3.75 -25.15 -1.25
CA LYS A 51 -4.67 -24.51 -2.20
C LYS A 51 -5.95 -23.93 -1.57
N GLY A 52 -5.87 -23.47 -0.33
CA GLY A 52 -7.00 -22.93 0.42
C GLY A 52 -7.93 -23.97 1.06
N ASP A 53 -7.52 -25.24 1.13
CA ASP A 53 -8.25 -26.30 1.82
C ASP A 53 -7.38 -27.01 2.87
N ILE A 54 -8.05 -27.63 3.85
CA ILE A 54 -7.41 -28.50 4.85
C ILE A 54 -7.34 -29.93 4.33
N PHE A 55 -6.16 -30.54 4.45
CA PHE A 55 -5.88 -31.93 4.13
C PHE A 55 -5.31 -32.67 5.34
N THR A 56 -5.44 -33.99 5.35
CA THR A 56 -4.72 -34.87 6.28
C THR A 56 -3.95 -35.97 5.55
N VAL A 57 -2.81 -36.39 6.09
CA VAL A 57 -1.98 -37.49 5.55
C VAL A 57 -1.40 -38.33 6.70
N PRO A 58 -1.24 -39.66 6.56
CA PRO A 58 -0.51 -40.44 7.55
C PRO A 58 0.92 -39.94 7.73
N VAL A 59 1.46 -40.00 8.96
CA VAL A 59 2.86 -39.62 9.26
C VAL A 59 3.87 -40.45 8.45
N SER A 60 3.51 -41.68 8.08
CA SER A 60 4.33 -42.53 7.20
C SER A 60 4.34 -42.09 5.73
N GLY A 61 3.54 -41.08 5.36
CA GLY A 61 3.26 -40.70 3.99
C GLY A 61 2.18 -41.55 3.32
N GLY A 62 1.91 -41.23 2.06
CA GLY A 62 0.90 -41.85 1.20
C GLY A 62 -0.13 -40.83 0.71
N GLN A 63 -1.33 -41.32 0.41
CA GLN A 63 -2.44 -40.51 -0.09
C GLN A 63 -3.00 -39.58 1.00
N ALA A 64 -3.04 -38.29 0.70
CA ALA A 64 -3.71 -37.29 1.51
C ALA A 64 -5.23 -37.30 1.27
N ARG A 65 -5.99 -37.02 2.33
CA ARG A 65 -7.44 -36.87 2.34
C ARG A 65 -7.79 -35.39 2.45
N GLN A 66 -8.58 -34.89 1.50
CA GLN A 66 -9.17 -33.56 1.57
C GLN A 66 -10.28 -33.53 2.64
N ILE A 67 -10.19 -32.58 3.58
CA ILE A 67 -11.11 -32.43 4.72
C ILE A 67 -12.14 -31.32 4.46
N THR A 68 -11.72 -30.23 3.83
CA THR A 68 -12.59 -29.13 3.38
C THR A 68 -12.60 -29.05 1.86
N SER A 69 -13.66 -28.51 1.28
CA SER A 69 -13.80 -28.37 -0.18
C SER A 69 -14.67 -27.17 -0.56
N ASN A 70 -14.58 -26.09 0.21
CA ASN A 70 -15.33 -24.86 -0.04
C ASN A 70 -14.47 -23.92 -0.91
N SER A 71 -15.08 -22.99 -1.66
CA SER A 71 -14.32 -22.01 -2.44
C SER A 71 -13.63 -20.93 -1.60
N ALA A 72 -13.97 -20.82 -0.32
CA ALA A 72 -13.30 -19.94 0.63
C ALA A 72 -11.90 -20.46 0.99
N TYR A 73 -11.07 -19.56 1.53
CA TYR A 73 -9.75 -19.92 2.03
C TYR A 73 -9.84 -20.49 3.44
N ASP A 74 -9.48 -21.76 3.59
CA ASP A 74 -9.41 -22.50 4.85
C ASP A 74 -7.92 -22.74 5.23
N SER A 75 -7.53 -22.44 6.47
CA SER A 75 -6.12 -22.47 6.92
C SER A 75 -5.97 -22.72 8.43
N ASN A 76 -4.73 -22.72 8.92
CA ASN A 76 -4.37 -22.86 10.34
C ASN A 76 -5.05 -24.07 11.04
N PRO A 77 -4.84 -25.32 10.57
CA PRO A 77 -5.42 -26.48 11.22
C PRO A 77 -4.77 -26.72 12.60
N VAL A 78 -5.60 -27.02 13.60
CA VAL A 78 -5.19 -27.35 14.97
C VAL A 78 -5.94 -28.60 15.42
N TRP A 79 -5.23 -29.57 16.00
CA TRP A 79 -5.82 -30.82 16.48
C TRP A 79 -6.42 -30.71 17.87
N SER A 80 -7.57 -31.36 18.09
CA SER A 80 -8.06 -31.62 19.44
C SER A 80 -7.13 -32.58 20.21
N PRO A 81 -7.05 -32.52 21.55
CA PRO A 81 -6.15 -33.35 22.34
C PRO A 81 -6.37 -34.86 22.16
N ASP A 82 -7.62 -35.28 21.95
CA ASP A 82 -8.00 -36.65 21.62
C ASP A 82 -7.73 -37.07 20.15
N GLY A 83 -7.30 -36.13 19.29
CA GLY A 83 -7.03 -36.33 17.87
C GLY A 83 -8.27 -36.62 17.02
N SER A 84 -9.50 -36.41 17.52
CA SER A 84 -10.74 -36.73 16.82
C SER A 84 -11.27 -35.59 15.93
N ARG A 85 -10.87 -34.35 16.21
CA ARG A 85 -11.36 -33.13 15.54
C ARG A 85 -10.22 -32.20 15.15
N ILE A 86 -10.50 -31.33 14.17
CA ILE A 86 -9.61 -30.29 13.68
C ILE A 86 -10.37 -28.96 13.74
N ALA A 87 -9.80 -27.97 14.43
CA ALA A 87 -10.21 -26.57 14.31
C ALA A 87 -9.40 -25.88 13.22
N PHE A 88 -9.99 -24.95 12.47
CA PHE A 88 -9.34 -24.23 11.38
C PHE A 88 -9.97 -22.84 11.18
N ALA A 89 -9.21 -21.91 10.59
CA ALA A 89 -9.71 -20.61 10.17
C ALA A 89 -10.35 -20.74 8.79
N SER A 90 -11.49 -20.08 8.56
CA SER A 90 -12.20 -20.13 7.28
C SER A 90 -12.79 -18.77 6.91
N TYR A 91 -12.57 -18.34 5.66
CA TYR A 91 -13.08 -17.08 5.11
C TYR A 91 -14.51 -17.16 4.53
N ARG A 92 -15.26 -18.24 4.84
CA ARG A 92 -16.60 -18.50 4.28
C ARG A 92 -17.62 -17.39 4.55
N MET A 93 -17.38 -16.54 5.55
CA MET A 93 -18.26 -15.43 5.94
C MET A 93 -17.69 -14.04 5.57
N GLY A 94 -16.57 -13.99 4.84
CA GLY A 94 -15.88 -12.76 4.43
C GLY A 94 -14.81 -12.29 5.42
N SER A 95 -14.89 -12.66 6.70
CA SER A 95 -13.77 -12.62 7.64
C SER A 95 -13.27 -14.04 7.92
N ALA A 96 -12.05 -14.19 8.43
CA ALA A 96 -11.63 -15.45 9.03
C ALA A 96 -12.44 -15.70 10.31
N ASP A 97 -13.20 -16.80 10.37
CA ASP A 97 -13.79 -17.28 11.62
C ASP A 97 -13.22 -18.65 11.99
N VAL A 98 -13.38 -19.05 13.24
CA VAL A 98 -12.99 -20.38 13.73
C VAL A 98 -14.10 -21.39 13.41
N PHE A 99 -13.74 -22.45 12.69
CA PHE A 99 -14.57 -23.61 12.41
C PHE A 99 -13.97 -24.88 13.00
N ILE A 100 -14.80 -25.89 13.24
CA ILE A 100 -14.37 -27.22 13.68
C ILE A 100 -14.99 -28.32 12.81
N VAL A 101 -14.23 -29.38 12.54
CA VAL A 101 -14.66 -30.54 11.75
C VAL A 101 -14.06 -31.83 12.32
N SER A 102 -14.68 -32.98 12.03
CA SER A 102 -14.09 -34.30 12.33
C SER A 102 -12.78 -34.50 11.56
N LYS A 103 -11.84 -35.27 12.14
CA LYS A 103 -10.60 -35.68 11.45
C LYS A 103 -10.84 -36.42 10.13
N ASP A 104 -12.02 -37.03 9.99
CA ASP A 104 -12.45 -37.75 8.79
C ASP A 104 -13.20 -36.83 7.81
N GLY A 105 -13.30 -35.53 8.09
CA GLY A 105 -14.10 -34.58 7.32
C GLY A 105 -15.60 -34.67 7.67
N GLY A 106 -16.42 -33.97 6.88
CA GLY A 106 -17.86 -33.82 7.13
C GLY A 106 -18.29 -32.36 7.05
N GLU A 107 -19.45 -32.03 7.62
CA GLU A 107 -19.95 -30.66 7.69
C GLU A 107 -19.21 -29.88 8.80
N PRO A 108 -18.46 -28.81 8.47
CA PRO A 108 -17.81 -27.99 9.49
C PRO A 108 -18.81 -27.14 10.26
N VAL A 109 -18.57 -26.94 11.55
CA VAL A 109 -19.38 -26.11 12.45
C VAL A 109 -18.65 -24.80 12.74
N ARG A 110 -19.31 -23.66 12.53
CA ARG A 110 -18.80 -22.32 12.88
C ARG A 110 -18.86 -22.12 14.39
N LEU A 111 -17.77 -21.67 15.01
CA LEU A 111 -17.68 -21.45 16.46
C LEU A 111 -17.71 -19.99 16.86
N THR A 112 -17.20 -19.10 16.01
CA THR A 112 -17.10 -17.66 16.28
C THR A 112 -17.83 -16.84 15.23
N THR A 113 -18.37 -15.68 15.61
CA THR A 113 -19.21 -14.86 14.72
C THR A 113 -18.87 -13.38 14.68
N HIS A 114 -17.74 -12.97 15.28
CA HIS A 114 -17.28 -11.60 15.21
C HIS A 114 -16.68 -11.31 13.83
N SER A 115 -16.91 -10.11 13.26
CA SER A 115 -16.42 -9.78 11.91
C SER A 115 -14.92 -9.43 11.80
N ALA A 116 -14.14 -9.61 12.88
CA ALA A 116 -12.68 -9.49 12.83
C ALA A 116 -12.09 -10.78 12.24
N ASN A 117 -10.81 -10.77 11.87
CA ASN A 117 -10.13 -12.03 11.53
C ASN A 117 -9.81 -12.78 12.83
N GLU A 118 -10.30 -14.02 12.92
CA GLU A 118 -10.16 -14.91 14.08
C GLU A 118 -9.44 -16.19 13.65
N PHE A 119 -8.26 -16.45 14.25
CA PHE A 119 -7.42 -17.60 13.89
C PHE A 119 -7.26 -18.54 15.09
N PRO A 120 -7.56 -19.85 14.96
CA PRO A 120 -7.33 -20.80 16.04
C PRO A 120 -5.83 -20.97 16.29
N ILE A 121 -5.45 -21.09 17.56
CA ILE A 121 -4.05 -21.25 17.99
C ILE A 121 -3.83 -22.66 18.52
N VAL A 122 -4.64 -23.07 19.52
CA VAL A 122 -4.45 -24.33 20.24
C VAL A 122 -5.74 -24.77 20.94
N PHE A 123 -5.93 -26.07 21.13
CA PHE A 123 -6.92 -26.57 22.08
C PHE A 123 -6.35 -26.52 23.49
N LYS A 124 -7.02 -25.81 24.40
CA LYS A 124 -6.67 -25.83 25.82
C LYS A 124 -7.06 -27.16 26.47
N ASP A 125 -8.20 -27.71 26.06
CA ASP A 125 -8.74 -29.00 26.45
C ASP A 125 -9.72 -29.49 25.37
N ASP A 126 -10.30 -30.68 25.54
CA ASP A 126 -11.24 -31.26 24.55
C ASP A 126 -12.51 -30.41 24.31
N SER A 127 -12.78 -29.43 25.17
CA SER A 127 -13.98 -28.59 25.10
C SER A 127 -13.69 -27.12 24.75
N THR A 128 -12.42 -26.69 24.73
CA THR A 128 -12.05 -25.27 24.65
C THR A 128 -10.93 -25.03 23.66
N ILE A 129 -11.17 -24.10 22.72
CA ILE A 129 -10.20 -23.63 21.73
C ILE A 129 -9.76 -22.21 22.10
N LEU A 130 -8.46 -21.96 22.06
CA LEU A 130 -7.90 -20.60 22.10
C LEU A 130 -7.68 -20.09 20.67
N TYR A 131 -8.04 -18.84 20.44
CA TYR A 131 -7.92 -18.18 19.14
C TYR A 131 -7.49 -16.71 19.31
N SER A 132 -6.79 -16.19 18.30
CA SER A 132 -6.34 -14.79 18.26
C SER A 132 -7.36 -13.93 17.51
N ALA A 133 -7.71 -12.78 18.05
CA ALA A 133 -8.56 -11.80 17.37
C ALA A 133 -8.30 -10.37 17.88
N TYR A 134 -8.42 -9.38 16.99
CA TYR A 134 -8.49 -7.98 17.40
C TYR A 134 -9.95 -7.59 17.66
N ILE A 135 -10.36 -7.66 18.93
CA ILE A 135 -11.70 -7.26 19.38
C ILE A 135 -11.54 -6.05 20.31
N GLN A 136 -11.03 -6.25 21.52
CA GLN A 136 -10.76 -5.17 22.46
C GLN A 136 -9.76 -5.63 23.54
N PRO A 137 -8.72 -4.84 23.88
CA PRO A 137 -7.86 -5.14 25.03
C PRO A 137 -8.65 -5.08 26.35
N SER A 138 -8.08 -5.57 27.45
CA SER A 138 -8.73 -5.43 28.76
C SER A 138 -8.72 -3.96 29.23
N ALA A 139 -9.74 -3.54 29.98
CA ALA A 139 -9.85 -2.17 30.48
C ALA A 139 -8.63 -1.73 31.32
N GLU A 140 -8.02 -2.66 32.06
CA GLU A 140 -6.84 -2.38 32.91
C GLU A 140 -5.56 -2.22 32.10
N SER A 141 -5.42 -2.89 30.96
CA SER A 141 -4.16 -2.99 30.23
C SER A 141 -3.60 -1.63 29.77
N MET A 142 -2.28 -1.50 29.73
CA MET A 142 -1.56 -0.41 29.06
C MET A 142 -1.16 -0.73 27.61
N GLN A 143 -1.52 -1.92 27.10
CA GLN A 143 -1.26 -2.31 25.72
C GLN A 143 -1.83 -1.27 24.74
N PHE A 144 -1.03 -0.89 23.74
CA PHE A 144 -1.47 0.01 22.69
C PHE A 144 -2.64 -0.60 21.90
N PRO A 145 -3.76 0.12 21.71
CA PRO A 145 -4.97 -0.43 21.09
C PRO A 145 -4.84 -0.43 19.54
N SER A 146 -4.07 -1.39 19.03
CA SER A 146 -3.82 -1.56 17.59
C SER A 146 -4.14 -2.98 17.14
N SER A 147 -4.56 -3.12 15.88
CA SER A 147 -4.69 -4.41 15.19
C SER A 147 -3.36 -5.16 15.01
N THR A 148 -2.24 -4.62 15.47
CA THR A 148 -0.97 -5.36 15.54
C THR A 148 -0.92 -6.29 16.75
N PHE A 149 -1.66 -5.97 17.83
CA PHE A 149 -1.64 -6.69 19.09
C PHE A 149 -2.95 -7.45 19.26
N TYR A 150 -3.06 -8.63 18.66
CA TYR A 150 -4.25 -9.47 18.80
C TYR A 150 -4.40 -9.95 20.25
N GLN A 151 -5.63 -9.97 20.75
CA GLN A 151 -5.94 -10.60 22.02
C GLN A 151 -6.15 -12.10 21.80
N ILE A 152 -6.02 -12.88 22.88
CA ILE A 152 -6.34 -14.30 22.88
C ILE A 152 -7.69 -14.49 23.56
N TYR A 153 -8.62 -15.14 22.87
CA TYR A 153 -9.93 -15.51 23.37
C TYR A 153 -10.09 -17.02 23.43
N ALA A 154 -11.00 -17.47 24.29
CA ALA A 154 -11.40 -18.86 24.45
C ALA A 154 -12.86 -19.04 23.98
N VAL A 155 -13.12 -20.09 23.21
CA VAL A 155 -14.47 -20.49 22.78
C VAL A 155 -14.67 -22.00 23.00
N SER A 156 -15.90 -22.39 23.33
CA SER A 156 -16.29 -23.80 23.45
C SER A 156 -16.32 -24.48 22.09
N THR A 157 -16.07 -25.80 22.03
CA THR A 157 -16.25 -26.58 20.79
C THR A 157 -17.70 -26.67 20.32
N GLU A 158 -18.65 -26.25 21.16
CA GLU A 158 -20.08 -26.14 20.83
C GLU A 158 -20.49 -24.71 20.45
N GLY A 159 -19.53 -23.77 20.37
CA GLY A 159 -19.76 -22.35 20.19
C GLY A 159 -20.23 -21.65 21.47
N GLY A 160 -20.61 -20.38 21.35
CA GLY A 160 -21.12 -19.58 22.46
C GLY A 160 -20.30 -18.32 22.72
N ARG A 161 -20.54 -17.69 23.88
CA ARG A 161 -19.91 -16.41 24.23
C ARG A 161 -18.39 -16.60 24.43
N PRO A 162 -17.54 -15.86 23.68
CA PRO A 162 -16.10 -15.93 23.90
C PRO A 162 -15.68 -15.24 25.20
N VAL A 163 -14.58 -15.72 25.77
CA VAL A 163 -14.00 -15.21 27.02
C VAL A 163 -12.54 -14.82 26.76
N MET A 164 -12.11 -13.64 27.22
CA MET A 164 -10.72 -13.22 27.05
C MET A 164 -9.78 -14.09 27.89
N PHE A 165 -8.83 -14.75 27.22
CA PHE A 165 -7.75 -15.50 27.84
C PHE A 165 -6.55 -14.60 28.14
N SER A 166 -6.16 -13.75 27.19
CA SER A 166 -5.07 -12.79 27.34
C SER A 166 -5.36 -11.51 26.58
N THR A 167 -5.10 -10.36 27.22
CA THR A 167 -5.09 -9.06 26.53
C THR A 167 -3.80 -8.82 25.74
N LEU A 168 -2.73 -9.54 26.06
CA LEU A 168 -1.47 -9.51 25.33
C LEU A 168 -1.49 -10.55 24.20
N PRO A 169 -0.83 -10.29 23.08
CA PRO A 169 -0.61 -11.30 22.05
C PRO A 169 0.27 -12.42 22.60
N LEU A 170 -0.19 -13.66 22.45
CA LEU A 170 0.56 -14.87 22.78
C LEU A 170 0.58 -15.77 21.54
N GLU A 171 1.63 -15.69 20.74
CA GLU A 171 1.69 -16.38 19.46
C GLU A 171 2.18 -17.83 19.62
N SER A 172 1.54 -18.76 18.89
CA SER A 172 1.91 -20.19 18.87
C SER A 172 2.00 -20.85 20.25
N ILE A 173 0.91 -20.77 21.02
CA ILE A 173 0.83 -21.30 22.39
C ILE A 173 1.07 -22.82 22.43
N SER A 174 1.95 -23.26 23.34
CA SER A 174 2.13 -24.67 23.70
C SER A 174 1.97 -24.87 25.20
N PHE A 175 1.08 -25.77 25.65
CA PHE A 175 0.85 -26.03 27.07
C PHE A 175 1.86 -27.02 27.65
N SER A 176 2.24 -26.83 28.92
CA SER A 176 3.01 -27.82 29.66
C SER A 176 2.21 -29.11 29.84
N PRO A 177 2.85 -30.29 29.90
CA PRO A 177 2.12 -31.55 30.11
C PRO A 177 1.33 -31.61 31.43
N ASP A 178 1.71 -30.81 32.43
CA ASP A 178 0.99 -30.72 33.71
C ASP A 178 -0.13 -29.65 33.71
N GLY A 179 -0.28 -28.90 32.61
CA GLY A 179 -1.35 -27.93 32.41
C GLY A 179 -1.27 -26.68 33.28
N LYS A 180 -0.08 -26.32 33.80
CA LYS A 180 0.10 -25.16 34.69
C LYS A 180 0.78 -23.96 34.05
N THR A 181 1.58 -24.20 33.01
CA THR A 181 2.29 -23.16 32.28
C THR A 181 2.10 -23.34 30.78
N LEU A 182 2.39 -22.28 30.03
CA LEU A 182 2.43 -22.30 28.58
C LEU A 182 3.71 -21.64 28.08
N LEU A 183 4.14 -22.02 26.87
CA LEU A 183 5.14 -21.32 26.08
C LEU A 183 4.43 -20.56 24.96
N TYR A 184 4.99 -19.43 24.56
CA TYR A 184 4.57 -18.64 23.42
C TYR A 184 5.78 -17.83 22.91
N HIS A 185 5.65 -17.22 21.74
CA HIS A 185 6.57 -16.13 21.36
C HIS A 185 5.82 -14.80 21.34
N ASP A 186 6.52 -13.72 21.67
CA ASP A 186 5.90 -12.40 21.81
C ASP A 186 5.58 -11.72 20.47
N LYS A 187 4.86 -10.60 20.54
CA LYS A 187 4.63 -9.68 19.41
C LYS A 187 4.91 -8.26 19.89
N LYS A 188 6.11 -7.76 19.58
CA LYS A 188 6.61 -6.46 20.03
C LYS A 188 6.03 -5.28 19.23
N GLY A 189 5.63 -5.53 17.99
CA GLY A 189 4.84 -4.62 17.17
C GLY A 189 4.92 -4.97 15.68
N TYR A 190 4.85 -3.96 14.80
CA TYR A 190 4.82 -4.17 13.36
C TYR A 190 6.22 -4.47 12.82
N GLU A 191 6.35 -5.66 12.23
CA GLU A 191 7.35 -6.03 11.24
C GLU A 191 6.68 -7.07 10.33
N ASP A 192 7.11 -7.16 9.07
CA ASP A 192 6.60 -8.20 8.18
C ASP A 192 6.88 -9.59 8.75
N GLU A 193 5.85 -10.45 8.76
CA GLU A 193 5.93 -11.78 9.36
C GLU A 193 7.02 -12.64 8.68
N TRP A 194 7.31 -12.37 7.41
CA TRP A 194 8.17 -13.18 6.56
C TRP A 194 9.57 -12.61 6.38
N ARG A 195 9.89 -11.44 6.96
CA ARG A 195 11.27 -10.92 7.02
C ARG A 195 12.18 -11.91 7.72
N LYS A 196 13.33 -12.20 7.12
CA LYS A 196 14.36 -13.14 7.60
C LYS A 196 15.65 -12.40 7.87
N HIS A 197 16.53 -13.06 8.63
CA HIS A 197 17.90 -12.59 8.90
C HIS A 197 17.93 -11.26 9.68
N HIS A 198 16.79 -10.80 10.18
CA HIS A 198 16.69 -9.55 10.90
C HIS A 198 17.32 -9.71 12.28
N THR A 199 18.15 -8.76 12.69
CA THR A 199 18.80 -8.74 13.99
C THR A 199 18.59 -7.38 14.66
N SER A 200 17.51 -7.24 15.42
CA SER A 200 17.19 -6.02 16.17
C SER A 200 16.19 -6.30 17.29
N SER A 201 15.88 -5.30 18.08
CA SER A 201 14.99 -5.36 19.23
C SER A 201 13.56 -5.84 18.92
N ILE A 202 13.09 -5.71 17.67
CA ILE A 202 11.73 -6.13 17.24
C ILE A 202 11.61 -7.63 17.03
N THR A 203 12.73 -8.36 16.87
CA THR A 203 12.70 -9.81 16.65
C THR A 203 12.17 -10.52 17.88
N ARG A 204 11.54 -11.68 17.71
CA ARG A 204 10.71 -12.28 18.75
C ARG A 204 11.48 -13.23 19.64
N ASP A 205 11.07 -13.27 20.90
CA ASP A 205 11.64 -14.14 21.92
C ASP A 205 10.62 -15.19 22.38
N ILE A 206 11.09 -16.32 22.89
CA ILE A 206 10.25 -17.31 23.57
C ILE A 206 10.02 -16.88 25.02
N TRP A 207 8.78 -16.99 25.46
CA TRP A 207 8.36 -16.71 26.83
C TRP A 207 7.59 -17.88 27.42
N SER A 208 7.69 -18.04 28.74
CA SER A 208 6.80 -18.89 29.52
C SER A 208 5.86 -18.04 30.37
N CYS A 209 4.63 -18.53 30.59
CA CYS A 209 3.66 -17.89 31.45
C CYS A 209 2.85 -18.91 32.26
N SER A 210 2.54 -18.62 33.52
CA SER A 210 1.54 -19.37 34.31
C SER A 210 0.13 -18.80 34.12
N PHE A 211 -0.90 -19.64 34.26
CA PHE A 211 -2.29 -19.22 34.06
C PHE A 211 -3.24 -19.93 35.01
N GLU A 212 -4.41 -19.33 35.26
CA GLU A 212 -5.47 -19.93 36.08
C GLU A 212 -6.80 -19.91 35.31
N GLY A 213 -7.45 -21.07 35.21
CA GLY A 213 -8.69 -21.21 34.47
C GLY A 213 -8.52 -20.78 33.01
N ASN A 214 -9.28 -19.76 32.59
CA ASN A 214 -9.22 -19.18 31.25
C ASN A 214 -8.60 -17.77 31.29
N SER A 215 -7.59 -17.52 32.11
CA SER A 215 -6.89 -16.22 32.11
C SER A 215 -5.42 -16.34 32.49
N VAL A 216 -4.58 -15.57 31.80
CA VAL A 216 -3.17 -15.34 32.19
C VAL A 216 -3.02 -14.20 33.20
N LYS A 217 -4.10 -13.50 33.53
CA LYS A 217 -4.05 -12.37 34.49
C LYS A 217 -3.67 -12.88 35.88
N GLY A 218 -2.62 -12.31 36.46
CA GLY A 218 -2.04 -12.77 37.72
C GLY A 218 -0.99 -13.89 37.56
N GLY A 219 -0.72 -14.32 36.34
CA GLY A 219 0.36 -15.22 35.99
C GLY A 219 1.74 -14.58 36.11
N GLU A 220 2.75 -15.43 36.25
CA GLU A 220 4.17 -15.09 36.21
C GLU A 220 4.69 -15.26 34.78
N PHE A 221 5.37 -14.25 34.24
CA PHE A 221 5.95 -14.25 32.90
C PHE A 221 7.47 -14.36 33.00
N THR A 222 8.08 -15.17 32.15
CA THR A 222 9.54 -15.35 32.13
C THR A 222 10.03 -15.47 30.70
N LYS A 223 10.92 -14.57 30.29
CA LYS A 223 11.62 -14.62 29.01
C LYS A 223 12.60 -15.79 29.03
N ILE A 224 12.54 -16.65 28.02
CA ILE A 224 13.27 -17.92 27.96
C ILE A 224 14.48 -17.82 27.02
N THR A 225 14.32 -17.16 25.88
CA THR A 225 15.42 -16.94 24.92
C THR A 225 15.81 -15.47 24.84
N ASP A 226 17.03 -15.16 24.42
CA ASP A 226 17.57 -13.80 24.30
C ASP A 226 18.40 -13.59 23.02
N PHE A 227 18.21 -14.46 22.02
CA PHE A 227 18.86 -14.33 20.72
C PHE A 227 18.45 -13.01 20.06
N ASN A 228 19.44 -12.23 19.59
CA ASN A 228 19.21 -10.98 18.87
C ASN A 228 18.78 -11.23 17.40
N GLY A 229 17.80 -12.11 17.22
CA GLY A 229 17.21 -12.54 15.97
C GLY A 229 15.88 -13.24 16.25
N GLU A 230 15.33 -13.98 15.31
CA GLU A 230 14.00 -14.55 15.46
C GLU A 230 13.98 -15.91 16.16
N ASP A 231 13.22 -16.01 17.25
CA ASP A 231 12.81 -17.25 17.89
C ASP A 231 11.27 -17.40 17.86
N ARG A 232 10.75 -18.49 17.29
CA ARG A 232 9.32 -18.68 17.04
C ARG A 232 8.83 -20.11 17.26
N ASN A 233 7.50 -20.28 17.27
CA ASN A 233 6.79 -21.57 17.34
C ASN A 233 7.33 -22.55 18.41
N PRO A 234 7.34 -22.16 19.71
CA PRO A 234 7.82 -23.05 20.76
C PRO A 234 6.85 -24.22 21.00
N VAL A 235 7.39 -25.40 21.31
CA VAL A 235 6.63 -26.59 21.69
C VAL A 235 7.28 -27.32 22.86
N TYR A 236 6.49 -27.70 23.87
CA TYR A 236 6.99 -28.52 24.98
C TYR A 236 7.37 -29.93 24.51
N ALA A 237 8.47 -30.47 25.04
CA ALA A 237 8.74 -31.89 24.94
C ALA A 237 7.69 -32.69 25.76
N PRO A 238 7.32 -33.92 25.37
CA PRO A 238 6.26 -34.67 26.05
C PRO A 238 6.54 -34.97 27.54
N ASP A 239 7.80 -34.97 27.95
CA ASP A 239 8.20 -35.19 29.34
C ASP A 239 8.15 -33.92 30.21
N GLY A 240 7.94 -32.75 29.59
CA GLY A 240 7.90 -31.44 30.25
C GLY A 240 9.24 -30.93 30.77
N LYS A 241 10.37 -31.58 30.43
CA LYS A 241 11.71 -31.22 30.92
C LYS A 241 12.53 -30.37 29.96
N SER A 242 12.09 -30.31 28.71
CA SER A 242 12.71 -29.53 27.64
C SER A 242 11.63 -28.95 26.74
N PHE A 243 12.03 -28.06 25.85
CA PHE A 243 11.19 -27.52 24.80
C PHE A 243 11.99 -27.41 23.49
N TYR A 244 11.26 -27.34 22.39
CA TYR A 244 11.80 -27.07 21.06
C TYR A 244 11.25 -25.75 20.54
N TRP A 245 11.99 -25.06 19.67
CA TRP A 245 11.53 -23.87 18.98
C TRP A 245 12.21 -23.72 17.63
N LEU A 246 11.74 -22.79 16.81
CA LEU A 246 12.39 -22.38 15.58
C LEU A 246 13.30 -21.19 15.86
N SER A 247 14.56 -21.27 15.44
CA SER A 247 15.53 -20.17 15.58
C SER A 247 16.39 -19.98 14.34
N GLU A 248 16.71 -18.72 14.04
CA GLU A 248 17.66 -18.32 12.99
C GLU A 248 19.13 -18.27 13.48
N GLN A 249 19.45 -18.78 14.68
CA GLN A 249 20.81 -18.79 15.23
C GLN A 249 21.91 -19.36 14.29
N ASP A 250 21.55 -20.24 13.34
CA ASP A 250 22.44 -20.82 12.33
C ASP A 250 22.17 -20.27 10.91
N GLY A 251 21.65 -19.04 10.83
CA GLY A 251 21.45 -18.24 9.62
C GLY A 251 20.14 -18.48 8.86
N THR A 252 19.34 -19.46 9.24
CA THR A 252 17.96 -19.65 8.77
C THR A 252 17.21 -20.51 9.80
N PHE A 253 15.89 -20.43 9.82
CA PHE A 253 15.09 -21.16 10.80
C PHE A 253 15.38 -22.66 10.75
N ASN A 254 15.80 -23.20 11.89
CA ASN A 254 15.90 -24.62 12.16
C ASN A 254 15.26 -24.94 13.52
N VAL A 255 15.06 -26.23 13.80
CA VAL A 255 14.56 -26.67 15.09
C VAL A 255 15.71 -26.73 16.09
N TRP A 256 15.52 -26.08 17.24
CA TRP A 256 16.42 -26.09 18.38
C TRP A 256 15.73 -26.65 19.61
N LYS A 257 16.51 -27.06 20.60
CA LYS A 257 16.06 -27.67 21.86
C LYS A 257 16.85 -27.15 23.05
N HIS A 258 16.17 -26.95 24.17
CA HIS A 258 16.77 -26.52 25.43
C HIS A 258 16.09 -27.21 26.62
N SER A 259 16.86 -27.48 27.68
CA SER A 259 16.35 -28.07 28.92
C SER A 259 16.01 -27.03 29.96
N PHE A 260 14.88 -27.16 30.65
CA PHE A 260 14.53 -26.30 31.79
C PHE A 260 15.46 -26.50 33.00
N GLU A 261 16.24 -27.59 33.03
CA GLU A 261 17.30 -27.79 34.04
C GLU A 261 18.58 -26.98 33.73
N GLY A 262 18.62 -26.29 32.58
CA GLY A 262 19.76 -25.54 32.06
C GLY A 262 20.65 -26.38 31.14
N GLY A 263 21.60 -25.73 30.48
CA GLY A 263 22.51 -26.37 29.50
C GLY A 263 22.81 -25.44 28.33
N ALA A 264 23.49 -25.98 27.31
CA ALA A 264 23.62 -25.31 26.02
C ALA A 264 22.46 -25.73 25.09
N ASP A 265 22.10 -24.85 24.18
CA ASP A 265 21.11 -25.13 23.14
C ASP A 265 21.61 -26.24 22.21
N GLU A 266 20.71 -27.15 21.85
CA GLU A 266 20.96 -28.26 20.92
C GLU A 266 20.21 -28.02 19.62
N GLN A 267 20.93 -27.96 18.50
CA GLN A 267 20.33 -27.85 17.18
C GLN A 267 19.88 -29.24 16.70
N ILE A 268 18.60 -29.38 16.36
CA ILE A 268 17.97 -30.65 15.96
C ILE A 268 17.93 -30.82 14.43
N THR A 269 17.78 -29.73 13.69
CA THR A 269 17.84 -29.75 12.22
C THR A 269 18.90 -28.79 11.69
N HIS A 270 19.47 -29.11 10.54
CA HIS A 270 20.60 -28.37 9.94
C HIS A 270 20.34 -27.99 8.49
N PHE A 271 19.09 -27.65 8.15
CA PHE A 271 18.74 -27.17 6.81
C PHE A 271 19.41 -25.83 6.50
N LYS A 272 19.62 -25.56 5.21
CA LYS A 272 20.30 -24.36 4.70
C LYS A 272 19.49 -23.75 3.56
N GLY A 273 19.58 -22.43 3.40
CA GLY A 273 18.78 -21.67 2.43
C GLY A 273 17.39 -21.39 2.99
N ASN A 274 16.42 -22.24 2.68
CA ASN A 274 15.02 -22.02 3.04
C ASN A 274 14.74 -22.24 4.55
N PRO A 275 13.77 -21.52 5.12
CA PRO A 275 13.43 -21.65 6.54
C PRO A 275 12.62 -22.91 6.83
N VAL A 276 12.86 -23.52 7.99
CA VAL A 276 11.87 -24.38 8.64
C VAL A 276 10.71 -23.53 9.16
N ARG A 277 9.46 -23.98 8.98
CA ARG A 277 8.24 -23.26 9.38
C ARG A 277 7.25 -24.19 10.11
N PHE A 278 6.36 -23.60 10.91
CA PHE A 278 5.17 -24.28 11.46
C PHE A 278 5.47 -25.50 12.34
N LEU A 279 6.38 -25.34 13.30
CA LEU A 279 6.77 -26.43 14.21
C LEU A 279 5.59 -26.89 15.09
N THR A 280 5.35 -28.20 15.10
CA THR A 280 4.41 -28.89 15.99
C THR A 280 5.02 -30.19 16.52
N ILE A 281 4.44 -30.76 17.59
CA ILE A 281 4.95 -31.99 18.23
C ILE A 281 3.81 -32.93 18.65
N ALA A 282 4.03 -34.23 18.50
CA ALA A 282 3.14 -35.29 19.01
C ALA A 282 3.57 -35.77 20.41
N GLN A 283 2.65 -36.40 21.15
CA GLN A 283 2.90 -36.95 22.49
C GLN A 283 3.98 -38.04 22.51
N ASN A 284 4.23 -38.69 21.37
CA ASN A 284 5.29 -39.68 21.20
C ASN A 284 6.68 -39.07 20.89
N GLY A 285 6.81 -37.73 20.93
CA GLY A 285 8.03 -36.97 20.68
C GLY A 285 8.37 -36.73 19.21
N THR A 286 7.46 -37.05 18.28
CA THR A 286 7.67 -36.76 16.85
C THR A 286 7.38 -35.28 16.59
N LEU A 287 8.39 -34.56 16.11
CA LEU A 287 8.29 -33.19 15.63
C LEU A 287 7.81 -33.19 14.18
N CYS A 288 7.04 -32.18 13.79
CA CYS A 288 6.53 -31.97 12.43
C CYS A 288 6.66 -30.50 12.05
N PHE A 289 7.11 -30.24 10.83
CA PHE A 289 7.32 -28.88 10.32
C PHE A 289 7.29 -28.86 8.79
N GLY A 290 7.10 -27.66 8.24
CA GLY A 290 7.27 -27.38 6.82
C GLY A 290 8.72 -27.01 6.50
N TYR A 291 9.24 -27.51 5.39
CA TYR A 291 10.52 -27.09 4.81
C TYR A 291 10.43 -27.16 3.29
N ASP A 292 10.84 -26.09 2.61
CA ASP A 292 10.88 -26.00 1.14
C ASP A 292 9.55 -26.34 0.44
N GLY A 293 8.42 -25.95 1.05
CA GLY A 293 7.08 -26.24 0.56
C GLY A 293 6.60 -27.69 0.79
N GLU A 294 7.38 -28.48 1.52
CA GLU A 294 7.11 -29.89 1.84
C GLU A 294 6.97 -30.10 3.35
N ILE A 295 6.53 -31.29 3.76
CA ILE A 295 6.33 -31.65 5.17
C ILE A 295 7.42 -32.63 5.61
N TYR A 296 8.00 -32.37 6.77
CA TYR A 296 9.04 -33.20 7.38
C TYR A 296 8.65 -33.58 8.80
N THR A 297 9.17 -34.73 9.24
CA THR A 297 9.11 -35.17 10.63
C THR A 297 10.47 -35.59 11.14
N VAL A 298 10.70 -35.43 12.44
CA VAL A 298 11.93 -35.88 13.09
C VAL A 298 11.65 -36.29 14.53
N LYS A 299 12.44 -37.23 15.04
CA LYS A 299 12.52 -37.52 16.48
C LYS A 299 13.89 -37.10 16.96
N ASP A 300 13.96 -36.68 18.21
CA ASP A 300 15.22 -36.35 18.86
C ASP A 300 16.27 -37.47 18.69
N GLY A 301 17.49 -37.10 18.29
CA GLY A 301 18.57 -38.02 17.94
C GLY A 301 18.44 -38.74 16.58
N ALA A 302 17.48 -38.39 15.73
CA ALA A 302 17.30 -38.94 14.38
C ALA A 302 17.41 -37.87 13.30
N GLU A 303 17.62 -38.31 12.05
CA GLU A 303 17.65 -37.42 10.88
C GLU A 303 16.23 -37.03 10.43
N PRO A 304 15.98 -35.78 10.03
CA PRO A 304 14.70 -35.36 9.45
C PRO A 304 14.28 -36.21 8.24
N GLN A 305 13.03 -36.64 8.23
CA GLN A 305 12.44 -37.45 7.16
C GLN A 305 11.32 -36.69 6.47
N LYS A 306 11.41 -36.60 5.14
CA LYS A 306 10.34 -36.07 4.29
C LYS A 306 9.13 -37.01 4.34
N VAL A 307 7.94 -36.45 4.53
CA VAL A 307 6.67 -37.17 4.41
C VAL A 307 6.31 -37.21 2.93
N ALA A 308 6.23 -38.41 2.34
CA ALA A 308 5.78 -38.57 0.96
C ALA A 308 4.27 -38.30 0.89
N VAL A 309 3.85 -37.20 0.28
CA VAL A 309 2.44 -36.82 0.16
C VAL A 309 1.96 -37.02 -1.27
N GLU A 310 0.84 -37.72 -1.44
CA GLU A 310 0.16 -37.86 -2.73
C GLU A 310 -1.23 -37.23 -2.66
N ILE A 311 -1.51 -36.25 -3.52
CA ILE A 311 -2.85 -35.63 -3.60
C ILE A 311 -3.53 -36.11 -4.89
N ILE A 312 -4.61 -36.87 -4.72
CA ILE A 312 -5.47 -37.30 -5.83
C ILE A 312 -6.72 -36.42 -5.79
N ALA A 313 -6.71 -35.34 -6.57
CA ALA A 313 -7.82 -34.42 -6.72
C ALA A 313 -8.05 -34.10 -8.20
N ASP A 314 -9.30 -33.78 -8.55
CA ASP A 314 -9.61 -33.20 -9.86
C ASP A 314 -9.05 -31.77 -9.96
N LYS A 315 -8.74 -31.30 -11.16
CA LYS A 315 -8.29 -29.92 -11.38
C LYS A 315 -9.49 -28.98 -11.28
N GLN A 316 -9.70 -28.40 -10.10
CA GLN A 316 -10.78 -27.42 -9.88
C GLN A 316 -10.45 -26.04 -10.46
N ASP A 317 -9.17 -25.72 -10.59
CA ASP A 317 -8.68 -24.44 -11.09
C ASP A 317 -8.89 -24.31 -12.61
N ARG A 318 -9.27 -23.12 -13.06
CA ARG A 318 -9.47 -22.82 -14.49
C ARG A 318 -8.28 -22.08 -15.05
N ASP A 319 -7.76 -22.54 -16.19
CA ASP A 319 -6.68 -21.87 -16.91
C ASP A 319 -7.13 -20.55 -17.54
N LEU A 320 -8.44 -20.41 -17.78
CA LEU A 320 -9.07 -19.25 -18.39
C LEU A 320 -10.43 -18.99 -17.75
N ILE A 321 -10.67 -17.75 -17.31
CA ILE A 321 -11.95 -17.31 -16.75
C ILE A 321 -12.42 -16.09 -17.55
N LYS A 322 -13.64 -16.16 -18.10
CA LYS A 322 -14.25 -15.03 -18.80
C LYS A 322 -15.00 -14.15 -17.82
N GLN A 323 -14.65 -12.88 -17.78
CA GLN A 323 -15.24 -11.88 -16.89
C GLN A 323 -15.66 -10.65 -17.70
N PRO A 324 -16.71 -9.92 -17.31
CA PRO A 324 -17.01 -8.63 -17.93
C PRO A 324 -15.96 -7.59 -17.52
N VAL A 325 -15.57 -6.72 -18.45
CA VAL A 325 -14.85 -5.49 -18.09
C VAL A 325 -15.76 -4.60 -17.25
N SER A 326 -15.21 -3.94 -16.23
CA SER A 326 -16.05 -3.23 -15.24
C SER A 326 -15.42 -1.98 -14.65
N TYR A 327 -14.18 -1.66 -15.00
CA TYR A 327 -13.48 -0.44 -14.57
C TYR A 327 -12.40 -0.07 -15.60
N ALA A 328 -11.75 1.07 -15.44
CA ALA A 328 -10.58 1.47 -16.23
C ALA A 328 -9.45 1.92 -15.30
N GLN A 329 -8.22 1.46 -15.56
CA GLN A 329 -7.02 1.86 -14.81
C GLN A 329 -6.41 3.13 -15.40
N ASP A 330 -6.38 3.22 -16.72
CA ASP A 330 -5.83 4.33 -17.50
C ASP A 330 -6.69 4.56 -18.74
N ILE A 331 -6.67 5.76 -19.32
CA ILE A 331 -7.44 6.12 -20.53
C ILE A 331 -6.65 7.02 -21.48
N ALA A 332 -6.96 6.93 -22.77
CA ALA A 332 -6.63 7.93 -23.79
C ALA A 332 -7.86 8.21 -24.66
N VAL A 333 -7.97 9.43 -25.19
CA VAL A 333 -9.11 9.85 -26.01
C VAL A 333 -8.63 10.19 -27.41
N SER A 334 -9.33 9.73 -28.45
CA SER A 334 -9.00 10.09 -29.83
C SER A 334 -9.15 11.60 -30.06
N LYS A 335 -8.37 12.19 -30.97
CA LYS A 335 -8.41 13.63 -31.25
C LYS A 335 -9.82 14.14 -31.60
N ASP A 336 -10.59 13.34 -32.33
CA ASP A 336 -11.98 13.66 -32.69
C ASP A 336 -13.01 13.40 -31.58
N GLY A 337 -12.58 12.89 -30.43
CA GLY A 337 -13.41 12.65 -29.24
C GLY A 337 -14.44 11.54 -29.40
N LYS A 338 -14.33 10.66 -30.40
CA LYS A 338 -15.32 9.59 -30.66
C LYS A 338 -15.00 8.25 -30.01
N GLN A 339 -13.74 8.04 -29.61
CA GLN A 339 -13.25 6.78 -29.06
C GLN A 339 -12.41 7.04 -27.81
N VAL A 340 -12.50 6.12 -26.86
CA VAL A 340 -11.66 6.09 -25.66
C VAL A 340 -10.96 4.74 -25.59
N ALA A 341 -9.64 4.76 -25.56
CA ALA A 341 -8.84 3.61 -25.19
C ALA A 341 -8.76 3.53 -23.67
N PHE A 342 -8.75 2.32 -23.11
CA PHE A 342 -8.60 2.12 -21.67
C PHE A 342 -7.89 0.82 -21.34
N ILE A 343 -7.26 0.79 -20.17
CA ILE A 343 -6.64 -0.42 -19.59
C ILE A 343 -7.60 -1.07 -18.60
N TYR A 344 -7.81 -2.39 -18.74
CA TYR A 344 -8.47 -3.22 -17.74
C TYR A 344 -7.56 -4.41 -17.40
N ARG A 345 -7.00 -4.42 -16.20
CA ARG A 345 -6.18 -5.52 -15.66
C ARG A 345 -5.07 -5.95 -16.63
N GLY A 346 -4.34 -4.97 -17.15
CA GLY A 346 -3.26 -5.19 -18.13
C GLY A 346 -3.70 -5.26 -19.59
N ASP A 347 -4.96 -5.53 -19.93
CA ASP A 347 -5.40 -5.57 -21.33
C ASP A 347 -5.87 -4.18 -21.84
N VAL A 348 -5.57 -3.90 -23.11
CA VAL A 348 -5.97 -2.68 -23.82
C VAL A 348 -7.32 -2.91 -24.53
N TYR A 349 -8.25 -1.98 -24.33
CA TYR A 349 -9.55 -1.95 -24.99
C TYR A 349 -9.79 -0.57 -25.61
N VAL A 350 -10.62 -0.49 -26.65
CA VAL A 350 -11.12 0.78 -27.20
C VAL A 350 -12.65 0.74 -27.31
N THR A 351 -13.32 1.72 -26.74
CA THR A 351 -14.79 1.86 -26.77
C THR A 351 -15.21 3.15 -27.47
N MET A 352 -16.43 3.16 -28.01
CA MET A 352 -17.07 4.38 -28.49
C MET A 352 -17.48 5.28 -27.31
N THR A 353 -17.47 6.60 -27.50
CA THR A 353 -17.90 7.54 -26.45
C THR A 353 -19.39 7.56 -26.21
N ASP A 354 -20.18 7.44 -27.28
CA ASP A 354 -21.64 7.62 -27.23
C ASP A 354 -22.40 6.28 -27.40
N TYR A 355 -21.67 5.16 -27.54
CA TYR A 355 -22.22 3.82 -27.66
C TYR A 355 -21.36 2.82 -26.90
N LYS A 356 -21.93 1.69 -26.48
CA LYS A 356 -21.21 0.64 -25.75
C LYS A 356 -20.33 -0.28 -26.60
N THR A 357 -20.18 -0.02 -27.90
CA THR A 357 -19.36 -0.87 -28.78
C THR A 357 -17.90 -0.78 -28.36
N THR A 358 -17.34 -1.88 -27.88
CA THR A 358 -15.94 -1.97 -27.44
C THR A 358 -15.20 -3.07 -28.21
N LYS A 359 -13.94 -2.82 -28.55
CA LYS A 359 -13.01 -3.78 -29.14
C LYS A 359 -11.85 -4.03 -28.17
N ARG A 360 -11.54 -5.30 -27.93
CA ARG A 360 -10.31 -5.71 -27.26
C ARG A 360 -9.13 -5.61 -28.23
N ILE A 361 -8.04 -4.98 -27.81
CA ILE A 361 -6.82 -4.78 -28.61
C ILE A 361 -5.76 -5.82 -28.24
N THR A 362 -5.48 -5.99 -26.94
CA THR A 362 -4.51 -6.97 -26.43
C THR A 362 -5.20 -8.09 -25.65
N ASN A 363 -4.49 -9.19 -25.44
CA ASN A 363 -4.97 -10.34 -24.65
C ASN A 363 -3.76 -11.03 -24.03
N THR A 364 -3.07 -10.32 -23.14
CA THR A 364 -1.82 -10.73 -22.49
C THR A 364 -2.11 -11.31 -21.10
N ALA A 365 -1.09 -11.85 -20.45
CA ALA A 365 -1.14 -12.10 -19.00
C ALA A 365 -0.32 -11.06 -18.22
N GLU A 366 0.50 -10.31 -18.96
CA GLU A 366 1.37 -9.25 -18.51
C GLU A 366 0.62 -7.92 -18.39
N GLN A 367 1.35 -6.85 -18.08
CA GLN A 367 0.77 -5.53 -17.88
C GLN A 367 1.01 -4.60 -19.08
N GLU A 368 -0.07 -3.94 -19.51
CA GLU A 368 -0.03 -2.74 -20.33
C GLU A 368 -0.37 -1.48 -19.54
N ARG A 369 0.26 -0.35 -19.89
CA ARG A 369 0.06 0.98 -19.28
C ARG A 369 0.25 2.08 -20.33
N ASN A 370 -0.17 3.30 -19.99
CA ASN A 370 0.18 4.55 -20.68
C ASN A 370 -0.23 4.57 -22.15
N LEU A 371 -1.48 4.91 -22.40
CA LEU A 371 -2.08 4.91 -23.73
C LEU A 371 -1.91 6.27 -24.43
N ASP A 372 -1.70 6.26 -25.74
CA ASP A 372 -1.85 7.46 -26.56
C ASP A 372 -2.30 7.14 -28.00
N PHE A 373 -3.16 7.99 -28.56
CA PHE A 373 -3.66 7.83 -29.93
C PHE A 373 -2.78 8.60 -30.92
N ALA A 374 -2.55 8.00 -32.08
CA ALA A 374 -2.02 8.76 -33.21
C ALA A 374 -3.03 9.88 -33.59
N PRO A 375 -2.57 11.02 -34.15
CA PRO A 375 -3.44 12.14 -34.50
C PRO A 375 -4.61 11.78 -35.43
N ASP A 376 -4.46 10.74 -36.25
CA ASP A 376 -5.49 10.24 -37.17
C ASP A 376 -6.53 9.30 -36.51
N GLY A 377 -6.29 8.88 -35.25
CA GLY A 377 -7.11 7.95 -34.49
C GLY A 377 -7.09 6.49 -34.97
N ARG A 378 -6.18 6.14 -35.90
CA ARG A 378 -6.08 4.79 -36.51
C ARG A 378 -4.96 3.94 -35.94
N SER A 379 -4.09 4.54 -35.12
CA SER A 379 -3.05 3.85 -34.37
C SER A 379 -3.10 4.23 -32.89
N LEU A 380 -2.68 3.31 -32.04
CA LEU A 380 -2.67 3.44 -30.59
C LEU A 380 -1.32 2.91 -30.08
N ILE A 381 -0.61 3.69 -29.26
CA ILE A 381 0.61 3.25 -28.58
C ILE A 381 0.36 3.01 -27.11
N TYR A 382 1.14 2.10 -26.54
CA TYR A 382 1.13 1.79 -25.12
C TYR A 382 2.46 1.15 -24.68
N SER A 383 2.73 1.21 -23.38
CA SER A 383 3.79 0.43 -22.75
C SER A 383 3.28 -0.98 -22.45
N SER A 384 4.10 -2.00 -22.67
CA SER A 384 3.79 -3.38 -22.26
C SER A 384 5.04 -4.07 -21.72
N GLU A 385 4.92 -4.80 -20.62
CA GLU A 385 6.02 -5.54 -19.98
C GLU A 385 6.06 -7.02 -20.39
N ARG A 386 5.98 -7.27 -21.70
CA ARG A 386 6.10 -8.62 -22.25
C ARG A 386 7.55 -9.07 -22.21
N ASP A 387 7.75 -10.38 -22.04
CA ASP A 387 9.07 -11.00 -21.95
C ASP A 387 9.98 -10.39 -20.85
N GLY A 388 9.35 -9.78 -19.83
CA GLY A 388 10.03 -9.22 -18.67
C GLY A 388 10.75 -7.89 -18.92
N LEU A 389 10.37 -7.15 -19.96
CA LEU A 389 10.94 -5.83 -20.25
C LEU A 389 9.85 -4.87 -20.73
N TRP A 390 9.72 -3.73 -20.05
CA TRP A 390 8.84 -2.64 -20.51
C TRP A 390 9.30 -2.11 -21.86
N GLN A 391 8.41 -2.15 -22.84
CA GLN A 391 8.65 -1.65 -24.19
C GLN A 391 7.42 -0.96 -24.74
N VAL A 392 7.62 -0.10 -25.74
CA VAL A 392 6.54 0.57 -26.45
C VAL A 392 6.03 -0.33 -27.58
N TYR A 393 4.72 -0.53 -27.61
CA TYR A 393 3.99 -1.25 -28.66
C TYR A 393 3.04 -0.30 -29.37
N MET A 394 2.74 -0.62 -30.63
CA MET A 394 1.78 0.10 -31.46
C MET A 394 0.78 -0.88 -32.05
N ALA A 395 -0.51 -0.59 -31.89
CA ALA A 395 -1.61 -1.27 -32.56
C ALA A 395 -2.21 -0.35 -33.64
N SER A 396 -2.47 -0.86 -34.83
CA SER A 396 -3.00 -0.10 -35.97
C SER A 396 -4.10 -0.84 -36.70
N ILE A 397 -5.10 -0.10 -37.21
CA ILE A 397 -6.17 -0.64 -38.05
C ILE A 397 -5.60 -0.98 -39.44
N VAL A 398 -5.70 -2.25 -39.85
CA VAL A 398 -5.12 -2.73 -41.12
C VAL A 398 -5.94 -2.31 -42.33
N ASN A 399 -7.27 -2.40 -42.24
CA ASN A 399 -8.15 -2.06 -43.35
C ASN A 399 -8.29 -0.54 -43.51
N GLU A 400 -7.84 0.00 -44.64
CA GLU A 400 -7.87 1.45 -44.92
C GLU A 400 -9.30 2.03 -44.89
N ASP A 401 -10.32 1.23 -45.24
CA ASP A 401 -11.72 1.65 -45.23
C ASP A 401 -12.32 1.77 -43.80
N GLU A 402 -11.69 1.13 -42.81
CA GLU A 402 -12.12 1.15 -41.41
C GLU A 402 -11.39 2.25 -40.65
N LYS A 403 -12.13 3.14 -39.96
CA LYS A 403 -11.56 4.34 -39.34
C LYS A 403 -11.47 4.32 -37.83
N LEU A 404 -12.17 3.39 -37.16
CA LEU A 404 -12.34 3.36 -35.71
C LEU A 404 -12.06 1.94 -35.18
N PHE A 405 -11.30 1.82 -34.10
CA PHE A 405 -10.93 0.54 -33.48
C PHE A 405 -12.14 -0.32 -33.06
N PRO A 406 -13.24 0.23 -32.47
CA PRO A 406 -14.43 -0.53 -32.13
C PRO A 406 -15.03 -1.35 -33.30
N TYR A 407 -14.79 -0.91 -34.54
CA TYR A 407 -15.29 -1.56 -35.75
C TYR A 407 -14.19 -2.21 -36.59
N ALA A 408 -12.93 -2.15 -36.14
CA ALA A 408 -11.82 -2.73 -36.86
C ALA A 408 -11.95 -4.26 -36.94
N THR A 409 -11.90 -4.79 -38.15
CA THR A 409 -11.97 -6.24 -38.40
C THR A 409 -10.61 -6.90 -38.17
N GLU A 410 -9.53 -6.19 -38.48
CA GLU A 410 -8.15 -6.62 -38.30
C GLU A 410 -7.29 -5.52 -37.68
N ILE A 411 -6.48 -5.89 -36.68
CA ILE A 411 -5.54 -5.02 -35.98
C ILE A 411 -4.16 -5.64 -36.13
N LYS A 412 -3.19 -4.84 -36.57
CA LYS A 412 -1.77 -5.21 -36.57
C LYS A 412 -1.12 -4.62 -35.33
N GLU A 413 -0.36 -5.43 -34.62
CA GLU A 413 0.45 -4.99 -33.50
C GLU A 413 1.94 -5.13 -33.83
N GLU A 414 2.75 -4.15 -33.43
CA GLU A 414 4.20 -4.21 -33.54
C GLU A 414 4.92 -3.52 -32.40
N ARG A 415 6.09 -4.06 -32.01
CA ARG A 415 6.98 -3.47 -31.02
C ARG A 415 7.75 -2.31 -31.66
N VAL A 416 7.69 -1.14 -31.03
CA VAL A 416 8.28 0.12 -31.53
C VAL A 416 9.72 0.29 -31.05
N THR A 417 9.94 0.18 -29.74
CA THR A 417 11.28 0.25 -29.13
C THR A 417 11.92 -1.13 -29.13
N ASN A 418 13.22 -1.22 -29.41
CA ASN A 418 13.91 -2.50 -29.49
C ASN A 418 15.30 -2.44 -28.83
N SER A 419 15.34 -1.90 -27.60
CA SER A 419 16.52 -1.89 -26.74
C SER A 419 16.41 -2.95 -25.63
N ASP A 420 17.49 -3.11 -24.87
CA ASP A 420 17.57 -3.90 -23.64
C ASP A 420 17.25 -3.05 -22.39
N GLN A 421 16.85 -1.79 -22.57
CA GLN A 421 16.49 -0.85 -21.51
C GLN A 421 14.97 -0.71 -21.41
N VAL A 422 14.47 -0.45 -20.21
CA VAL A 422 13.04 -0.18 -19.97
C VAL A 422 12.61 1.02 -20.81
N SER A 423 11.55 0.90 -21.60
CA SER A 423 10.95 1.97 -22.41
C SER A 423 9.48 2.13 -22.04
N PHE A 424 9.08 3.31 -21.56
CA PHE A 424 7.85 3.51 -20.79
C PHE A 424 7.17 4.86 -21.09
N GLN A 425 5.89 5.01 -20.74
CA GLN A 425 5.09 6.23 -20.90
C GLN A 425 5.21 6.91 -22.28
N PRO A 426 4.81 6.29 -23.40
CA PRO A 426 5.02 6.86 -24.73
C PRO A 426 3.97 7.93 -25.09
N LEU A 427 4.37 8.94 -25.88
CA LEU A 427 3.48 9.97 -26.44
C LEU A 427 3.83 10.27 -27.90
N TYR A 428 2.82 10.33 -28.78
CA TYR A 428 2.97 10.75 -30.16
C TYR A 428 3.34 12.23 -30.28
N SER A 429 4.20 12.55 -31.25
CA SER A 429 4.34 13.92 -31.74
C SER A 429 3.01 14.40 -32.37
N PRO A 430 2.74 15.72 -32.42
CA PRO A 430 1.48 16.24 -32.99
C PRO A 430 1.22 15.86 -34.45
N ASP A 431 2.27 15.58 -35.22
CA ASP A 431 2.21 15.12 -36.61
C ASP A 431 2.17 13.58 -36.75
N GLY A 432 2.29 12.85 -35.63
CA GLY A 432 2.24 11.40 -35.57
C GLY A 432 3.48 10.68 -36.13
N LYS A 433 4.56 11.40 -36.47
CA LYS A 433 5.76 10.81 -37.10
C LYS A 433 6.80 10.34 -36.10
N GLU A 434 6.74 10.81 -34.87
CA GLU A 434 7.69 10.49 -33.82
C GLU A 434 6.97 10.11 -32.52
N ILE A 435 7.66 9.38 -31.66
CA ILE A 435 7.18 9.02 -30.33
C ILE A 435 8.25 9.43 -29.32
N ALA A 436 7.86 10.24 -28.33
CA ALA A 436 8.66 10.41 -27.12
C ALA A 436 8.33 9.29 -26.13
N PHE A 437 9.32 8.87 -25.34
CA PHE A 437 9.17 7.86 -24.30
C PHE A 437 10.24 8.02 -23.22
N LEU A 438 10.03 7.43 -22.05
CA LEU A 438 11.03 7.34 -20.99
C LEU A 438 11.86 6.08 -21.14
N GLU A 439 13.17 6.23 -21.24
CA GLU A 439 14.12 5.13 -21.06
C GLU A 439 14.57 5.07 -19.60
N ASN A 440 14.53 3.87 -19.01
CA ASN A 440 14.81 3.61 -17.60
C ASN A 440 14.07 4.56 -16.64
N ARG A 441 12.82 4.91 -17.00
CA ARG A 441 11.87 5.71 -16.20
C ARG A 441 12.28 7.17 -15.97
N THR A 442 13.43 7.63 -16.47
CA THR A 442 13.94 9.00 -16.20
C THR A 442 14.44 9.74 -17.44
N ALA A 443 15.03 9.06 -18.42
CA ALA A 443 15.60 9.74 -19.59
C ALA A 443 14.52 9.88 -20.67
N ILE A 444 14.22 11.10 -21.10
CA ILE A 444 13.29 11.29 -22.24
C ILE A 444 14.06 11.04 -23.53
N ARG A 445 13.56 10.08 -24.31
CA ARG A 445 14.02 9.71 -25.65
C ARG A 445 12.95 10.04 -26.68
N VAL A 446 13.36 10.24 -27.93
CA VAL A 446 12.45 10.33 -29.08
C VAL A 446 12.88 9.33 -30.14
N ILE A 447 11.93 8.55 -30.66
CA ILE A 447 12.10 7.66 -31.80
C ILE A 447 11.34 8.18 -33.02
N ASN A 448 12.01 8.22 -34.17
CA ASN A 448 11.36 8.49 -35.45
C ASN A 448 10.74 7.20 -36.01
N LEU A 449 9.44 7.23 -36.38
CA LEU A 449 8.74 6.02 -36.79
C LEU A 449 9.14 5.49 -38.17
N ASP A 450 9.65 6.35 -39.05
CA ASP A 450 10.09 5.98 -40.39
C ASP A 450 11.53 5.45 -40.36
N THR A 451 12.46 6.21 -39.78
CA THR A 451 13.90 5.88 -39.79
C THR A 451 14.29 4.92 -38.68
N LYS A 452 13.48 4.81 -37.62
CA LYS A 452 13.76 4.10 -36.36
C LYS A 452 14.94 4.66 -35.58
N GLU A 453 15.40 5.87 -35.90
CA GLU A 453 16.47 6.55 -35.16
C GLU A 453 15.96 7.01 -33.79
N VAL A 454 16.74 6.76 -32.74
CA VAL A 454 16.46 7.16 -31.36
C VAL A 454 17.46 8.22 -30.90
N ARG A 455 16.97 9.28 -30.27
CA ARG A 455 17.79 10.37 -29.72
C ARG A 455 17.42 10.70 -28.28
N THR A 456 18.40 11.10 -27.46
CA THR A 456 18.14 11.69 -26.14
C THR A 456 17.65 13.11 -26.30
N VAL A 457 16.57 13.47 -25.60
CA VAL A 457 16.15 14.88 -25.47
C VAL A 457 16.36 15.40 -24.05
N MET A 458 16.24 14.53 -23.03
CA MET A 458 16.65 14.84 -21.66
C MET A 458 17.38 13.67 -21.00
N ASP A 459 18.49 13.96 -20.33
CA ASP A 459 19.28 12.98 -19.59
C ASP A 459 18.61 12.64 -18.26
N GLY A 460 18.66 11.36 -17.86
CA GLY A 460 17.98 10.86 -16.66
C GLY A 460 18.47 11.48 -15.34
N LYS A 461 19.67 12.06 -15.28
CA LYS A 461 20.20 12.68 -14.05
C LYS A 461 19.40 13.89 -13.55
N TYR A 462 18.53 14.44 -14.40
CA TYR A 462 17.69 15.59 -14.08
C TYR A 462 16.33 15.21 -13.49
N GLU A 463 16.03 13.91 -13.42
CA GLU A 463 14.80 13.36 -12.88
C GLU A 463 15.09 12.16 -11.96
N TYR A 464 14.07 11.78 -11.20
CA TYR A 464 14.07 10.53 -10.46
C TYR A 464 12.64 9.98 -10.46
N SER A 465 12.49 8.71 -10.84
CA SER A 465 11.22 7.99 -10.78
C SER A 465 11.12 7.19 -9.49
N TYR A 466 10.26 7.67 -8.59
CA TYR A 466 9.90 6.99 -7.37
C TYR A 466 8.98 5.81 -7.63
N SER A 467 7.93 5.98 -8.44
CA SER A 467 7.01 4.89 -8.79
C SER A 467 6.78 4.84 -10.29
N ASP A 468 6.55 3.65 -10.85
CA ASP A 468 6.30 3.52 -12.28
C ASP A 468 5.04 4.29 -12.69
N GLY A 469 5.24 5.32 -13.52
CA GLY A 469 4.16 6.19 -14.03
C GLY A 469 4.12 7.57 -13.38
N ASP A 470 5.12 7.93 -12.57
CA ASP A 470 5.15 9.18 -11.80
C ASP A 470 5.76 10.40 -12.50
N GLN A 471 6.45 10.19 -13.63
CA GLN A 471 6.98 11.29 -14.44
C GLN A 471 5.91 11.81 -15.40
N TRP A 472 6.04 13.05 -15.86
CA TRP A 472 5.17 13.59 -16.90
C TRP A 472 5.98 14.46 -17.86
N TYR A 473 5.58 14.42 -19.13
CA TYR A 473 6.10 15.33 -20.15
C TYR A 473 5.05 15.53 -21.26
N GLN A 474 5.18 16.60 -22.05
CA GLN A 474 4.22 16.92 -23.11
C GLN A 474 4.87 17.63 -24.31
N TRP A 475 4.58 17.14 -25.51
CA TRP A 475 4.95 17.78 -26.78
C TRP A 475 4.30 19.15 -26.95
N SER A 476 5.06 20.11 -27.47
CA SER A 476 4.50 21.36 -28.00
C SER A 476 3.67 21.11 -29.25
N PRO A 477 2.67 21.95 -29.57
CA PRO A 477 1.84 21.78 -30.76
C PRO A 477 2.58 21.73 -32.11
N ASP A 478 3.77 22.34 -32.21
CA ASP A 478 4.63 22.30 -33.40
C ASP A 478 5.63 21.11 -33.41
N GLY A 479 5.64 20.29 -32.36
CA GLY A 479 6.52 19.13 -32.20
C GLY A 479 8.00 19.49 -32.01
N LYS A 480 8.37 20.74 -31.69
CA LYS A 480 9.77 21.17 -31.53
C LYS A 480 10.26 21.22 -30.09
N TRP A 481 9.35 21.22 -29.12
CA TRP A 481 9.65 21.35 -27.70
C TRP A 481 8.89 20.33 -26.86
N ILE A 482 9.42 20.05 -25.68
CA ILE A 482 8.79 19.21 -24.66
C ILE A 482 8.79 19.96 -23.33
N LEU A 483 7.66 19.98 -22.63
CA LEU A 483 7.59 20.34 -21.21
C LEU A 483 7.81 19.09 -20.37
N SER A 484 8.58 19.15 -19.29
CA SER A 484 8.73 18.07 -18.30
C SER A 484 8.93 18.63 -16.89
N ASN A 485 8.77 17.79 -15.88
CA ASN A 485 9.33 18.11 -14.56
C ASN A 485 10.87 18.01 -14.55
N CYS A 486 11.53 18.64 -13.57
CA CYS A 486 12.97 18.53 -13.39
C CYS A 486 13.34 18.76 -11.92
N ILE A 487 14.26 17.97 -11.37
CA ILE A 487 14.85 18.16 -10.03
C ILE A 487 16.27 18.75 -10.09
N PHE A 488 16.81 18.93 -11.30
CA PHE A 488 18.22 19.23 -11.53
C PHE A 488 19.15 18.30 -10.72
N ILE A 489 20.01 18.85 -9.86
CA ILE A 489 20.87 18.08 -8.95
C ILE A 489 20.52 18.50 -7.52
N GLY A 490 19.94 17.58 -6.75
CA GLY A 490 19.60 17.79 -5.33
C GLY A 490 18.21 18.41 -5.07
N GLY A 491 17.39 18.64 -6.09
CA GLY A 491 16.08 19.29 -5.98
C GLY A 491 14.87 18.36 -5.75
N TRP A 492 15.05 17.13 -5.25
CA TRP A 492 13.96 16.14 -5.12
C TRP A 492 12.68 16.72 -4.48
N ASN A 493 12.84 17.56 -3.44
CA ASN A 493 11.73 18.08 -2.66
C ASN A 493 11.02 19.28 -3.30
N ASN A 494 11.60 19.91 -4.33
CA ASN A 494 11.05 21.08 -5.02
C ASN A 494 11.34 20.94 -6.52
N LYS A 495 10.41 20.34 -7.26
CA LYS A 495 10.51 20.16 -8.71
C LYS A 495 10.21 21.48 -9.43
N ASP A 496 10.92 21.74 -10.53
CA ASP A 496 10.65 22.83 -11.47
C ASP A 496 10.06 22.29 -12.78
N VAL A 497 9.54 23.20 -13.62
CA VAL A 497 9.11 22.90 -15.00
C VAL A 497 10.23 23.27 -15.97
N ALA A 498 10.64 22.31 -16.80
CA ALA A 498 11.63 22.50 -17.84
C ALA A 498 11.03 22.54 -19.23
N LEU A 499 11.60 23.39 -20.10
CA LEU A 499 11.39 23.39 -21.55
C LEU A 499 12.59 22.75 -22.23
N ILE A 500 12.36 21.73 -23.04
CA ILE A 500 13.40 20.88 -23.62
C ILE A 500 13.27 20.91 -25.15
N ASN A 501 14.37 21.12 -25.87
CA ASN A 501 14.38 21.05 -27.32
C ASN A 501 14.29 19.60 -27.81
N ALA A 502 13.25 19.29 -28.59
CA ALA A 502 12.95 17.91 -29.01
C ALA A 502 13.93 17.36 -30.08
N SER A 503 14.83 18.18 -30.62
CA SER A 503 15.88 17.72 -31.54
C SER A 503 17.00 16.95 -30.85
N GLY A 504 17.12 17.05 -29.51
CA GLY A 504 18.19 16.40 -28.77
C GLY A 504 19.55 17.11 -28.85
N ASN A 505 19.56 18.39 -29.23
CA ASN A 505 20.77 19.23 -29.27
C ASN A 505 21.30 19.64 -27.86
N GLY A 506 20.60 19.27 -26.78
CA GLY A 506 20.94 19.58 -25.40
C GLY A 506 20.45 20.94 -24.89
N GLU A 507 19.67 21.67 -25.68
CA GLU A 507 19.05 22.93 -25.27
C GLU A 507 17.86 22.68 -24.33
N MET A 508 17.95 23.23 -23.11
CA MET A 508 16.98 23.07 -22.04
C MET A 508 16.93 24.33 -21.19
N TYR A 509 15.74 24.73 -20.74
CA TYR A 509 15.51 25.92 -19.92
C TYR A 509 14.68 25.58 -18.69
N ASP A 510 15.13 26.02 -17.52
CA ASP A 510 14.31 26.09 -16.30
C ASP A 510 13.31 27.25 -16.46
N LEU A 511 12.02 26.95 -16.55
CA LEU A 511 11.00 27.96 -16.73
C LEU A 511 10.59 28.59 -15.40
N THR A 512 10.52 27.82 -14.31
CA THR A 512 9.85 28.27 -13.07
C THR A 512 10.80 28.84 -12.03
N LYS A 513 12.00 28.29 -11.85
CA LYS A 513 13.07 28.79 -10.95
C LYS A 513 12.57 29.16 -9.55
N SER A 514 11.63 28.40 -9.00
CA SER A 514 10.75 28.97 -7.97
C SER A 514 11.19 28.64 -6.54
N GLY A 515 11.92 27.54 -6.34
CA GLY A 515 12.18 26.96 -5.00
C GLY A 515 10.90 26.46 -4.30
N TYR A 516 9.79 26.46 -5.04
CA TYR A 516 8.48 25.88 -4.72
C TYR A 516 8.34 24.56 -5.46
N THR A 517 7.25 23.83 -5.23
CA THR A 517 6.94 22.64 -6.02
C THR A 517 6.10 23.04 -7.21
N ASP A 518 6.67 22.95 -8.41
CA ASP A 518 5.98 23.16 -9.68
C ASP A 518 5.78 21.82 -10.41
N SER A 519 4.58 21.58 -10.94
CA SER A 519 4.23 20.30 -11.57
C SER A 519 3.11 20.43 -12.60
N ASN A 520 2.83 19.32 -13.32
CA ASN A 520 1.68 19.16 -14.22
C ASN A 520 1.53 20.32 -15.22
N ALA A 521 2.64 20.69 -15.89
CA ALA A 521 2.60 21.75 -16.88
C ALA A 521 1.95 21.26 -18.18
N LYS A 522 1.10 22.11 -18.78
CA LYS A 522 0.39 21.83 -20.01
C LYS A 522 0.46 23.00 -20.97
N TRP A 523 0.70 22.71 -22.25
CA TRP A 523 0.61 23.71 -23.32
C TRP A 523 -0.83 24.22 -23.47
N VAL A 524 -0.97 25.53 -23.63
CA VAL A 524 -2.27 26.20 -23.88
C VAL A 524 -2.10 27.30 -24.93
N LEU A 525 -3.21 27.83 -25.43
CA LEU A 525 -3.24 28.92 -26.42
C LEU A 525 -2.36 28.62 -27.64
N ASP A 526 -2.50 27.40 -28.18
CA ASP A 526 -1.74 26.90 -29.32
C ASP A 526 -0.21 26.97 -29.12
N GLY A 527 0.26 26.73 -27.90
CA GLY A 527 1.69 26.71 -27.56
C GLY A 527 2.27 28.08 -27.21
N LYS A 528 1.45 29.14 -27.22
CA LYS A 528 1.88 30.51 -26.84
C LYS A 528 2.01 30.71 -25.34
N ALA A 529 1.50 29.77 -24.54
CA ALA A 529 1.61 29.78 -23.10
C ALA A 529 1.60 28.35 -22.54
N MET A 530 1.95 28.22 -21.26
CA MET A 530 1.72 27.00 -20.48
C MET A 530 0.92 27.33 -19.22
N ILE A 531 0.05 26.41 -18.80
CA ILE A 531 -0.44 26.38 -17.41
C ILE A 531 0.36 25.37 -16.60
N TRP A 532 0.49 25.57 -15.29
CA TRP A 532 1.11 24.59 -14.38
C TRP A 532 0.62 24.78 -12.94
N PHE A 533 0.94 23.81 -12.08
CA PHE A 533 0.54 23.80 -10.69
C PHE A 533 1.70 24.26 -9.83
N SER A 534 1.47 25.18 -8.89
CA SER A 534 2.50 25.67 -7.96
C SER A 534 1.96 25.86 -6.55
N ASP A 535 2.75 25.51 -5.53
CA ASP A 535 2.44 25.83 -4.12
C ASP A 535 2.88 27.23 -3.68
N ARG A 536 3.35 28.09 -4.61
CA ARG A 536 3.92 29.41 -4.29
C ARG A 536 2.98 30.37 -3.55
N ALA A 537 1.68 30.28 -3.77
CA ALA A 537 0.67 31.02 -3.02
C ALA A 537 -0.09 30.16 -2.01
N GLY A 538 0.21 28.87 -1.97
CA GLY A 538 -0.47 27.87 -1.18
C GLY A 538 -0.17 27.97 0.31
N TYR A 539 -1.17 27.61 1.11
CA TYR A 539 -0.92 27.32 2.52
C TYR A 539 -0.15 26.00 2.62
N ARG A 540 1.08 26.08 3.13
CA ARG A 540 1.88 24.89 3.43
C ARG A 540 1.24 24.08 4.55
N SER A 541 1.43 22.76 4.50
CA SER A 541 1.21 21.91 5.65
C SER A 541 1.90 22.50 6.88
N HIS A 542 1.20 22.50 8.02
CA HIS A 542 1.75 23.05 9.25
C HIS A 542 2.98 22.28 9.75
N GLY A 543 3.01 20.98 9.50
CA GLY A 543 4.18 20.11 9.50
C GLY A 543 3.88 18.94 8.56
N SER A 544 4.91 18.19 8.20
CA SER A 544 4.89 17.16 7.14
C SER A 544 4.97 17.80 5.74
N TRP A 545 4.96 16.96 4.71
CA TRP A 545 4.92 17.39 3.32
C TRP A 545 3.55 17.90 2.89
N GLY A 546 3.54 18.57 1.74
CA GLY A 546 2.32 19.03 1.07
C GLY A 546 1.99 20.49 1.32
N ALA A 547 1.23 21.03 0.39
CA ALA A 547 0.71 22.37 0.40
C ALA A 547 -0.56 22.40 -0.46
N GLU A 548 -1.39 23.41 -0.22
CA GLU A 548 -2.39 23.77 -1.22
C GLU A 548 -1.68 24.29 -2.49
N MET A 549 -2.28 24.05 -3.64
CA MET A 549 -1.72 24.40 -4.93
C MET A 549 -2.63 25.40 -5.64
N ASP A 550 -2.07 26.09 -6.63
CA ASP A 550 -2.77 26.98 -7.54
C ASP A 550 -2.37 26.69 -8.98
N VAL A 551 -3.27 26.98 -9.91
CA VAL A 551 -2.96 26.95 -11.34
C VAL A 551 -2.44 28.32 -11.74
N TYR A 552 -1.26 28.35 -12.36
CA TYR A 552 -0.67 29.54 -12.96
C TYR A 552 -0.60 29.40 -14.48
N ILE A 553 -0.48 30.53 -15.18
CA ILE A 553 -0.19 30.60 -16.62
C ILE A 553 1.06 31.45 -16.86
N MET A 554 1.90 31.04 -17.83
CA MET A 554 3.12 31.74 -18.25
C MET A 554 3.06 31.88 -19.77
N PHE A 555 3.21 33.12 -20.26
CA PHE A 555 3.13 33.43 -21.68
C PHE A 555 4.51 33.54 -22.32
N PHE A 556 4.70 32.83 -23.44
CA PHE A 556 5.88 32.90 -24.29
C PHE A 556 5.69 33.88 -25.45
N ASP A 557 4.48 34.39 -25.67
CA ASP A 557 4.15 35.34 -26.72
C ASP A 557 3.51 36.61 -26.13
N LEU A 558 3.98 37.78 -26.57
CA LEU A 558 3.51 39.06 -26.06
C LEU A 558 2.07 39.37 -26.50
N GLU A 559 1.72 39.09 -27.76
CA GLU A 559 0.36 39.34 -28.27
C GLU A 559 -0.67 38.48 -27.52
N ALA A 560 -0.36 37.20 -27.27
CA ALA A 560 -1.21 36.32 -26.47
C ALA A 560 -1.43 36.85 -25.05
N TYR A 561 -0.37 37.34 -24.39
CA TYR A 561 -0.46 37.94 -23.06
C TYR A 561 -1.33 39.20 -23.05
N GLU A 562 -1.15 40.10 -24.03
CA GLU A 562 -1.94 41.32 -24.14
C GLU A 562 -3.43 41.00 -24.36
N LYS A 563 -3.75 40.11 -25.31
CA LYS A 563 -5.12 39.64 -25.58
C LYS A 563 -5.77 38.97 -24.37
N PHE A 564 -5.00 38.17 -23.63
CA PHE A 564 -5.50 37.49 -22.45
C PHE A 564 -5.93 38.49 -21.37
N ARG A 565 -5.28 39.66 -21.29
CA ARG A 565 -5.60 40.72 -20.33
C ARG A 565 -6.68 41.70 -20.79
N MET A 566 -6.99 41.77 -22.09
CA MET A 566 -8.04 42.65 -22.61
C MET A 566 -9.43 42.24 -22.11
N SER A 567 -10.28 43.23 -21.84
CA SER A 567 -11.73 43.03 -21.71
C SER A 567 -12.35 42.57 -23.02
N GLU A 568 -13.60 42.09 -23.00
CA GLU A 568 -14.28 41.69 -24.24
C GLU A 568 -14.42 42.85 -25.25
N GLU A 569 -14.64 44.08 -24.77
CA GLU A 569 -14.71 45.28 -25.62
C GLU A 569 -13.35 45.61 -26.24
N GLU A 570 -12.27 45.61 -25.45
CA GLU A 570 -10.92 45.87 -25.95
C GLU A 570 -10.48 44.80 -26.97
N LEU A 571 -10.83 43.53 -26.74
CA LEU A 571 -10.50 42.45 -27.65
C LEU A 571 -11.26 42.60 -28.98
N ALA A 572 -12.55 42.93 -28.94
CA ALA A 572 -13.35 43.15 -30.14
C ALA A 572 -12.82 44.31 -30.99
N LEU A 573 -12.46 45.43 -30.34
CA LEU A 573 -11.84 46.58 -31.02
C LEU A 573 -10.47 46.22 -31.61
N TYR A 574 -9.64 45.50 -30.85
CA TYR A 574 -8.34 45.04 -31.33
C TYR A 574 -8.47 44.13 -32.56
N GLU A 575 -9.44 43.20 -32.56
CA GLU A 575 -9.69 42.32 -33.70
C GLU A 575 -10.25 43.07 -34.92
N GLU A 576 -11.12 44.05 -34.72
CA GLU A 576 -11.63 44.92 -35.79
C GLU A 576 -10.51 45.77 -36.42
N GLU A 577 -9.66 46.40 -35.59
CA GLU A 577 -8.50 47.17 -36.05
C GLU A 577 -7.48 46.28 -36.77
N LYS A 578 -7.21 45.08 -36.25
CA LYS A 578 -6.30 44.13 -36.89
C LYS A 578 -6.84 43.63 -38.23
N ALA A 579 -8.13 43.29 -38.30
CA ALA A 579 -8.78 42.90 -39.55
C ALA A 579 -8.73 44.01 -40.59
N ALA A 580 -8.98 45.27 -40.20
CA ALA A 580 -8.88 46.43 -41.08
C ALA A 580 -7.43 46.64 -41.59
N LEU A 581 -6.42 46.47 -40.73
CA LEU A 581 -5.01 46.55 -41.10
C LEU A 581 -4.56 45.40 -42.02
N GLU A 582 -5.09 44.19 -41.83
CA GLU A 582 -4.85 43.04 -42.70
C GLU A 582 -5.54 43.20 -44.06
N GLU A 583 -6.75 43.76 -44.11
CA GLU A 583 -7.41 44.16 -45.36
C GLU A 583 -6.62 45.26 -46.10
N GLU A 584 -6.14 46.30 -45.40
CA GLU A 584 -5.26 47.33 -46.00
C GLU A 584 -3.95 46.72 -46.54
N LYS A 585 -3.33 45.79 -45.81
CA LYS A 585 -2.11 45.08 -46.29
C LYS A 585 -2.41 44.18 -47.48
N ALA A 586 -3.53 43.47 -47.49
CA ALA A 586 -3.95 42.62 -48.60
C ALA A 586 -4.34 43.44 -49.85
N GLU A 587 -4.87 44.65 -49.68
CA GLU A 587 -5.10 45.61 -50.78
C GLU A 587 -3.78 46.21 -51.28
N ALA A 588 -2.84 46.56 -50.41
CA ALA A 588 -1.51 47.04 -50.78
C ALA A 588 -0.69 45.98 -51.56
N GLU A 589 -0.74 44.70 -51.16
CA GLU A 589 -0.09 43.61 -51.90
C GLU A 589 -0.77 43.32 -53.26
N LYS A 590 -2.10 43.54 -53.37
CA LYS A 590 -2.83 43.45 -54.64
C LYS A 590 -2.50 44.60 -55.61
N ASP A 591 -2.16 45.78 -55.10
CA ASP A 591 -1.72 46.91 -55.93
C ASP A 591 -0.24 46.80 -56.36
N ASP A 592 0.64 46.21 -55.54
CA ASP A 592 2.02 45.87 -55.96
C ASP A 592 2.04 44.74 -57.01
N ALA A 593 1.08 43.80 -56.97
CA ALA A 593 0.91 42.77 -58.00
C ALA A 593 0.38 43.30 -59.35
N LYS A 594 -0.19 44.51 -59.41
CA LYS A 594 -0.60 45.17 -60.67
C LYS A 594 0.54 45.96 -61.35
N GLY A 595 1.70 46.11 -60.72
CA GLY A 595 2.86 46.83 -61.24
C GLY A 595 3.79 46.07 -62.19
N LYS A 596 3.62 44.75 -62.40
CA LYS A 596 4.49 43.95 -63.29
C LYS A 596 3.69 43.09 -64.29
N LYS A 597 3.35 43.69 -65.43
CA LYS A 597 3.06 42.98 -66.69
C LYS A 597 4.15 43.29 -67.73
N SER A 598 5.10 42.38 -67.91
CA SER A 598 5.61 41.98 -69.24
C SER A 598 6.50 40.72 -69.14
N GLY A 599 6.25 39.72 -70.00
CA GLY A 599 7.20 38.63 -70.29
C GLY A 599 6.65 37.21 -70.13
N LYS A 600 6.27 36.58 -71.25
CA LYS A 600 5.88 35.16 -71.40
C LYS A 600 6.97 34.17 -70.96
N GLY A 601 6.56 33.06 -70.35
CA GLY A 601 7.35 31.83 -70.26
C GLY A 601 6.60 30.69 -69.56
N LYS A 602 5.89 29.86 -70.33
CA LYS A 602 5.18 28.66 -69.88
C LYS A 602 6.19 27.57 -69.49
N LYS A 603 6.21 27.12 -68.23
CA LYS A 603 6.68 25.79 -67.82
C LYS A 603 5.92 25.36 -66.55
N ASN A 604 5.24 24.22 -66.67
CA ASN A 604 4.59 23.52 -65.57
C ASN A 604 5.61 23.16 -64.50
N ALA A 605 5.30 23.53 -63.26
CA ALA A 605 5.75 22.86 -62.06
C ALA A 605 4.51 22.77 -61.17
N ASP A 606 3.92 21.57 -61.13
CA ASP A 606 3.10 21.16 -59.98
C ASP A 606 4.09 21.11 -58.80
N SER A 607 3.98 22.09 -57.91
CA SER A 607 4.42 21.94 -56.53
C SER A 607 3.15 22.04 -55.71
N GLU A 608 2.64 20.89 -55.30
CA GLU A 608 1.72 20.74 -54.19
C GLU A 608 2.25 21.62 -53.03
N LYS A 609 1.46 22.62 -52.64
CA LYS A 609 1.64 23.26 -51.35
C LYS A 609 1.16 22.22 -50.33
N ASP A 610 2.07 21.69 -49.55
CA ASP A 610 1.73 21.05 -48.26
C ASP A 610 0.96 22.10 -47.44
N GLU A 611 -0.36 21.92 -47.31
CA GLU A 611 -1.23 22.77 -46.50
C GLU A 611 -1.16 22.43 -44.99
N ASP A 612 -0.27 21.52 -44.57
CA ASP A 612 -0.23 20.94 -43.21
C ASP A 612 0.97 21.33 -42.34
N ALA A 613 1.84 22.26 -42.76
CA ALA A 613 2.99 22.66 -41.94
C ALA A 613 2.61 23.70 -40.87
N VAL A 614 2.49 23.28 -39.60
CA VAL A 614 2.34 24.16 -38.43
C VAL A 614 3.54 25.11 -38.33
N GLU A 615 3.30 26.42 -38.19
CA GLU A 615 4.39 27.39 -38.01
C GLU A 615 5.17 27.10 -36.71
N PRO A 616 6.53 27.09 -36.74
CA PRO A 616 7.32 26.92 -35.53
C PRO A 616 7.02 27.98 -34.47
N LEU A 617 6.88 27.55 -33.21
CA LEU A 617 6.63 28.43 -32.09
C LEU A 617 7.80 29.41 -31.91
N LYS A 618 7.46 30.69 -31.72
CA LYS A 618 8.41 31.75 -31.35
C LYS A 618 8.26 32.04 -29.87
N LEU A 619 9.20 31.56 -29.07
CA LEU A 619 9.14 31.65 -27.61
C LEU A 619 10.03 32.81 -27.12
N ASP A 620 9.44 33.83 -26.51
CA ASP A 620 10.15 34.89 -25.78
C ASP A 620 10.40 34.43 -24.34
N LEU A 621 11.43 33.63 -24.14
CA LEU A 621 11.82 33.07 -22.85
C LEU A 621 12.44 34.10 -21.90
N GLU A 622 13.08 35.14 -22.43
CA GLU A 622 13.77 36.17 -21.64
C GLU A 622 12.78 36.96 -20.77
N ASN A 623 11.58 37.23 -21.30
CA ASN A 623 10.58 38.02 -20.59
C ASN A 623 9.41 37.18 -20.03
N ALA A 624 9.46 35.85 -20.16
CA ALA A 624 8.37 34.97 -19.75
C ALA A 624 8.06 35.06 -18.24
N GLU A 625 9.08 35.25 -17.39
CA GLU A 625 8.90 35.40 -15.93
C GLU A 625 8.05 36.62 -15.53
N TYR A 626 8.03 37.67 -16.37
CA TYR A 626 7.24 38.88 -16.15
C TYR A 626 5.79 38.74 -16.67
N ARG A 627 5.48 37.64 -17.36
CA ARG A 627 4.15 37.34 -17.92
C ARG A 627 3.56 36.09 -17.26
N VAL A 628 3.58 36.07 -15.93
CA VAL A 628 2.97 35.02 -15.12
C VAL A 628 1.71 35.55 -14.43
N MET A 629 0.62 34.79 -14.49
CA MET A 629 -0.65 35.10 -13.82
C MET A 629 -1.18 33.89 -13.05
N ARG A 630 -1.76 34.11 -11.88
CA ARG A 630 -2.53 33.09 -11.14
C ARG A 630 -3.91 32.97 -11.76
N LEU A 631 -4.37 31.77 -12.05
CA LEU A 631 -5.68 31.50 -12.65
C LEU A 631 -6.72 31.01 -11.64
N THR A 632 -6.32 30.34 -10.57
CA THR A 632 -7.25 29.91 -9.51
C THR A 632 -7.56 31.07 -8.55
N VAL A 633 -8.82 31.19 -8.14
CA VAL A 633 -9.26 32.24 -7.21
C VAL A 633 -8.87 31.98 -5.75
N ASN A 634 -8.56 30.72 -5.41
CA ASN A 634 -8.06 30.32 -4.09
C ASN A 634 -7.16 29.09 -4.20
N SER A 635 -6.21 29.00 -3.26
CA SER A 635 -5.37 27.83 -3.09
C SER A 635 -6.23 26.68 -2.56
N SER A 636 -5.96 25.47 -3.02
CA SER A 636 -6.71 24.29 -2.57
C SER A 636 -6.00 22.98 -2.90
N ASN A 637 -6.56 21.86 -2.46
CA ASN A 637 -6.10 20.54 -2.91
C ASN A 637 -6.62 20.27 -4.34
N LEU A 638 -5.73 20.44 -5.32
CA LEU A 638 -6.06 20.31 -6.74
C LEU A 638 -5.98 18.85 -7.22
N GLY A 639 -6.92 18.46 -8.08
CA GLY A 639 -6.85 17.20 -8.82
C GLY A 639 -6.13 17.38 -10.15
N ASP A 640 -6.77 18.06 -11.09
CA ASP A 640 -6.19 18.42 -12.39
C ASP A 640 -6.88 19.68 -12.95
N ALA A 641 -6.32 20.29 -13.99
CA ALA A 641 -6.88 21.47 -14.65
C ALA A 641 -6.67 21.47 -16.18
N VAL A 642 -7.58 22.11 -16.90
CA VAL A 642 -7.50 22.41 -18.34
C VAL A 642 -8.05 23.81 -18.62
N LEU A 643 -7.46 24.50 -19.59
CA LEU A 643 -7.91 25.81 -20.06
C LEU A 643 -8.70 25.64 -21.37
N SER A 644 -9.80 26.37 -21.53
CA SER A 644 -10.52 26.44 -22.81
C SER A 644 -9.60 26.97 -23.91
N LYS A 645 -9.81 26.54 -25.16
CA LYS A 645 -8.95 26.92 -26.29
C LYS A 645 -8.88 28.43 -26.53
N ASP A 646 -9.97 29.14 -26.27
CA ASP A 646 -10.06 30.61 -26.36
C ASP A 646 -9.43 31.34 -25.15
N GLY A 647 -8.93 30.61 -24.15
CA GLY A 647 -8.32 31.16 -22.95
C GLY A 647 -9.30 31.80 -21.97
N LYS A 648 -10.62 31.69 -22.19
CA LYS A 648 -11.62 32.37 -21.35
C LYS A 648 -11.97 31.63 -20.06
N LYS A 649 -11.87 30.30 -20.02
CA LYS A 649 -12.36 29.48 -18.90
C LYS A 649 -11.34 28.47 -18.44
N LEU A 650 -11.06 28.47 -17.13
CA LEU A 650 -10.28 27.43 -16.46
C LEU A 650 -11.26 26.39 -15.86
N TYR A 651 -11.10 25.13 -16.22
CA TYR A 651 -11.77 24.01 -15.57
C TYR A 651 -10.76 23.29 -14.67
N TYR A 652 -11.10 23.09 -13.40
CA TYR A 652 -10.20 22.47 -12.44
C TYR A 652 -10.94 21.67 -11.39
N ILE A 653 -10.34 20.55 -10.97
CA ILE A 653 -10.87 19.72 -9.89
C ILE A 653 -10.28 20.20 -8.58
N THR A 654 -11.13 20.44 -7.58
CA THR A 654 -10.66 20.77 -6.23
C THR A 654 -11.64 20.31 -5.16
N SER A 655 -11.12 20.10 -3.95
CA SER A 655 -11.92 19.85 -2.75
C SER A 655 -12.12 21.13 -1.95
N PHE A 656 -13.40 21.51 -1.75
CA PHE A 656 -13.79 22.62 -0.87
C PHE A 656 -14.69 22.16 0.31
N GLU A 657 -15.66 21.28 0.06
CA GLU A 657 -16.60 20.74 1.09
C GLU A 657 -16.33 19.26 1.46
N GLY A 658 -15.13 18.75 1.14
CA GLY A 658 -14.67 17.39 1.47
C GLY A 658 -14.75 16.38 0.32
N GLY A 659 -15.44 16.70 -0.78
CA GLY A 659 -15.42 15.93 -2.03
C GLY A 659 -14.70 16.68 -3.15
N MET A 660 -14.18 15.94 -4.15
CA MET A 660 -13.58 16.51 -5.34
C MET A 660 -14.67 16.89 -6.36
N ASP A 661 -14.83 18.20 -6.59
CA ASP A 661 -15.80 18.79 -7.51
C ASP A 661 -15.07 19.39 -8.72
N LEU A 662 -15.74 19.44 -9.87
CA LEU A 662 -15.24 20.16 -11.05
C LEU A 662 -15.74 21.60 -10.98
N TRP A 663 -14.81 22.54 -10.95
CA TRP A 663 -15.06 23.97 -10.95
C TRP A 663 -14.77 24.57 -12.32
N VAL A 664 -15.45 25.66 -12.63
CA VAL A 664 -15.13 26.53 -13.76
C VAL A 664 -14.93 27.95 -13.24
N HIS A 665 -13.83 28.57 -13.66
CA HIS A 665 -13.60 30.00 -13.49
C HIS A 665 -13.59 30.67 -14.86
N ASP A 666 -14.53 31.60 -15.06
CA ASP A 666 -14.52 32.51 -16.20
C ASP A 666 -13.56 33.66 -15.92
N LEU A 667 -12.48 33.70 -16.69
CA LEU A 667 -11.36 34.63 -16.51
C LEU A 667 -11.67 36.03 -17.05
N LYS A 668 -12.71 36.17 -17.89
CA LYS A 668 -13.14 37.46 -18.45
C LYS A 668 -14.19 38.13 -17.57
N GLU A 669 -15.14 37.33 -17.06
CA GLU A 669 -16.21 37.81 -16.18
C GLU A 669 -15.85 37.79 -14.68
N ASP A 670 -14.69 37.20 -14.32
CA ASP A 670 -14.27 36.98 -12.93
C ASP A 670 -15.31 36.20 -12.09
N GLU A 671 -15.98 35.23 -12.72
CA GLU A 671 -17.02 34.39 -12.09
C GLU A 671 -16.46 32.99 -11.82
N THR A 672 -16.61 32.47 -10.60
CA THR A 672 -16.24 31.09 -10.25
C THR A 672 -17.47 30.32 -9.76
N LYS A 673 -17.70 29.12 -10.30
CA LYS A 673 -18.76 28.23 -9.86
C LYS A 673 -18.39 26.76 -9.96
N ILE A 674 -19.08 25.92 -9.18
CA ILE A 674 -19.06 24.48 -9.36
C ILE A 674 -19.82 24.15 -10.65
N LEU A 675 -19.14 23.49 -11.58
CA LEU A 675 -19.76 22.95 -12.79
C LEU A 675 -20.44 21.61 -12.51
N SER A 676 -19.75 20.72 -11.78
CA SER A 676 -20.26 19.38 -11.46
C SER A 676 -19.76 18.92 -10.08
N LYS A 677 -20.67 18.43 -9.22
CA LYS A 677 -20.31 17.88 -7.91
C LYS A 677 -19.91 16.41 -7.99
N GLY A 678 -19.01 15.97 -7.11
CA GLY A 678 -18.66 14.57 -6.90
C GLY A 678 -18.01 13.90 -8.11
N VAL A 679 -17.23 14.64 -8.89
CA VAL A 679 -16.55 14.10 -10.08
C VAL A 679 -15.47 13.10 -9.71
N GLY A 680 -14.87 13.22 -8.51
CA GLY A 680 -13.78 12.37 -8.01
C GLY A 680 -12.40 12.88 -8.41
N TYR A 681 -11.36 12.10 -8.10
CA TYR A 681 -9.97 12.41 -8.44
C TYR A 681 -9.59 11.70 -9.75
N GLY A 682 -8.97 12.42 -10.69
CA GLY A 682 -8.52 11.89 -11.97
C GLY A 682 -8.12 13.01 -12.94
N SER A 683 -7.42 12.65 -14.02
CA SER A 683 -6.98 13.61 -15.04
C SER A 683 -8.15 14.12 -15.88
N LEU A 684 -8.08 15.39 -16.27
CA LEU A 684 -9.01 16.05 -17.19
C LEU A 684 -8.44 16.03 -18.61
N ILE A 685 -9.20 15.46 -19.54
CA ILE A 685 -8.88 15.48 -20.97
C ILE A 685 -9.96 16.29 -21.69
N LEU A 686 -9.62 17.51 -22.12
CA LEU A 686 -10.53 18.36 -22.89
C LEU A 686 -10.58 17.88 -24.35
N SER A 687 -11.77 17.79 -24.93
CA SER A 687 -11.94 17.47 -26.35
C SER A 687 -11.37 18.57 -27.25
N ASP A 688 -10.97 18.22 -28.47
CA ASP A 688 -10.37 19.17 -29.41
C ASP A 688 -11.36 20.28 -29.83
N ASP A 689 -12.67 20.05 -29.78
CA ASP A 689 -13.69 21.08 -30.00
C ASP A 689 -14.02 21.90 -28.73
N GLY A 690 -13.47 21.52 -27.57
CA GLY A 690 -13.74 22.15 -26.27
C GLY A 690 -15.13 21.90 -25.69
N SER A 691 -15.94 21.03 -26.29
CA SER A 691 -17.32 20.78 -25.87
C SER A 691 -17.46 19.79 -24.71
N SER A 692 -16.47 18.92 -24.51
CA SER A 692 -16.52 17.81 -23.57
C SER A 692 -15.22 17.67 -22.78
N ILE A 693 -15.33 17.24 -21.53
CA ILE A 693 -14.20 16.81 -20.69
C ILE A 693 -14.34 15.32 -20.38
N PHE A 694 -13.28 14.55 -20.60
CA PHE A 694 -13.22 13.14 -20.23
C PHE A 694 -12.39 12.95 -18.96
N MET A 695 -12.82 11.98 -18.13
CA MET A 695 -12.17 11.64 -16.88
C MET A 695 -12.24 10.14 -16.60
N ASN A 696 -11.26 9.62 -15.86
CA ASN A 696 -11.30 8.28 -15.29
C ASN A 696 -11.20 8.35 -13.75
N THR A 697 -12.15 7.75 -13.05
CA THR A 697 -12.10 7.58 -11.58
C THR A 697 -12.35 6.12 -11.18
N GLY A 698 -11.83 5.19 -11.99
CA GLY A 698 -12.23 3.77 -12.02
C GLY A 698 -13.40 3.52 -12.98
N MET A 699 -14.21 4.53 -13.25
CA MET A 699 -15.20 4.54 -14.34
C MET A 699 -14.91 5.72 -15.26
N ILE A 700 -15.11 5.53 -16.55
CA ILE A 700 -14.90 6.55 -17.57
C ILE A 700 -16.14 7.46 -17.61
N LYS A 701 -15.92 8.78 -17.54
CA LYS A 701 -16.96 9.82 -17.54
C LYS A 701 -16.71 10.81 -18.66
N LYS A 702 -17.77 11.27 -19.30
CA LYS A 702 -17.81 12.41 -20.22
C LYS A 702 -18.65 13.51 -19.58
N ILE A 703 -18.10 14.71 -19.47
CA ILE A 703 -18.75 15.87 -18.88
C ILE A 703 -18.98 16.88 -20.00
N ASP A 704 -20.24 17.25 -20.22
CA ASP A 704 -20.59 18.32 -21.15
C ASP A 704 -20.19 19.68 -20.54
N VAL A 705 -19.37 20.44 -21.25
CA VAL A 705 -18.76 21.68 -20.74
C VAL A 705 -19.79 22.80 -20.53
N ALA A 706 -20.86 22.82 -21.33
CA ALA A 706 -21.87 23.87 -21.28
C ALA A 706 -22.85 23.68 -20.12
N SER A 707 -23.28 22.44 -19.87
CA SER A 707 -24.30 22.08 -18.88
C SER A 707 -23.73 21.53 -17.57
N GLY A 708 -22.50 21.01 -17.58
CA GLY A 708 -21.92 20.26 -16.46
C GLY A 708 -22.50 18.85 -16.30
N GLN A 709 -23.27 18.36 -17.28
CA GLN A 709 -23.87 17.02 -17.23
C GLN A 709 -22.79 15.93 -17.32
N ILE A 710 -22.75 15.04 -16.32
CA ILE A 710 -21.88 13.87 -16.31
C ILE A 710 -22.62 12.69 -16.95
N THR A 711 -22.03 12.11 -17.99
CA THR A 711 -22.50 10.89 -18.66
C THR A 711 -21.44 9.79 -18.51
N PRO A 712 -21.78 8.59 -17.98
CA PRO A 712 -20.85 7.47 -17.98
C PRO A 712 -20.60 6.98 -19.41
N ILE A 713 -19.35 6.66 -19.75
CA ILE A 713 -19.04 5.96 -21.00
C ILE A 713 -19.18 4.47 -20.74
N GLU A 714 -20.11 3.84 -21.45
CA GLU A 714 -20.39 2.42 -21.32
C GLU A 714 -19.28 1.57 -21.95
N MET A 715 -18.87 0.51 -21.25
CA MET A 715 -17.86 -0.45 -21.69
C MET A 715 -18.51 -1.84 -21.78
N GLU A 716 -18.39 -2.52 -22.91
CA GLU A 716 -18.90 -3.89 -23.10
C GLU A 716 -17.80 -4.80 -23.64
N GLY A 717 -17.29 -5.70 -22.81
CA GLY A 717 -16.19 -6.56 -23.22
C GLY A 717 -16.03 -7.77 -22.33
N ILE A 718 -15.35 -8.78 -22.85
CA ILE A 718 -14.92 -9.95 -22.10
C ILE A 718 -13.42 -9.81 -21.84
N PHE A 719 -13.05 -9.84 -20.57
CA PHE A 719 -11.70 -10.10 -20.12
C PHE A 719 -11.49 -11.60 -19.99
N GLU A 720 -10.38 -12.09 -20.54
CA GLU A 720 -9.98 -13.48 -20.49
C GLU A 720 -8.87 -13.64 -19.44
N TYR A 721 -9.29 -13.66 -18.18
CA TYR A 721 -8.40 -13.81 -17.03
C TYR A 721 -7.65 -15.14 -17.10
N LYS A 722 -6.31 -15.09 -16.98
CA LYS A 722 -5.38 -16.25 -16.99
C LYS A 722 -4.68 -16.35 -15.62
N PRO A 723 -5.32 -16.92 -14.58
CA PRO A 723 -4.87 -16.79 -13.20
C PRO A 723 -3.41 -17.20 -12.95
N TYR A 724 -2.97 -18.30 -13.56
CA TYR A 724 -1.60 -18.80 -13.39
C TYR A 724 -0.56 -17.94 -14.11
N ALA A 725 -0.85 -17.50 -15.33
CA ALA A 725 0.06 -16.68 -16.11
C ALA A 725 0.18 -15.28 -15.51
N GLU A 726 -0.92 -14.71 -15.02
CA GLU A 726 -0.93 -13.43 -14.31
C GLU A 726 -0.16 -13.50 -12.98
N ARG A 727 -0.29 -14.58 -12.20
CA ARG A 727 0.55 -14.78 -11.00
C ARG A 727 2.04 -14.92 -11.33
N ALA A 728 2.37 -15.64 -12.40
CA ALA A 728 3.75 -15.76 -12.86
C ALA A 728 4.32 -14.39 -13.26
N TYR A 729 3.55 -13.61 -14.00
CA TYR A 729 3.92 -12.23 -14.34
C TYR A 729 4.13 -11.36 -13.09
N MET A 730 3.17 -11.35 -12.14
CA MET A 730 3.30 -10.55 -10.91
C MET A 730 4.52 -10.95 -10.07
N PHE A 731 4.82 -12.25 -9.98
CA PHE A 731 6.03 -12.73 -9.31
C PHE A 731 7.30 -12.22 -9.99
N ASP A 732 7.39 -12.40 -11.31
CA ASP A 732 8.55 -11.97 -12.08
C ASP A 732 8.72 -10.44 -12.07
N HIS A 733 7.61 -9.70 -12.10
CA HIS A 733 7.57 -8.25 -12.00
C HIS A 733 8.09 -7.77 -10.65
N ALA A 734 7.56 -8.30 -9.55
CA ALA A 734 8.03 -7.95 -8.21
C ALA A 734 9.52 -8.27 -8.03
N TRP A 735 9.98 -9.40 -8.57
CA TRP A 735 11.40 -9.77 -8.55
C TRP A 735 12.28 -8.76 -9.32
N ARG A 736 11.87 -8.35 -10.53
CA ARG A 736 12.58 -7.35 -11.34
C ARG A 736 12.59 -5.98 -10.69
N GLN A 737 11.45 -5.54 -10.16
CA GLN A 737 11.34 -4.22 -9.54
C GLN A 737 12.29 -4.07 -8.35
N VAL A 738 12.47 -5.11 -7.53
CA VAL A 738 13.49 -5.12 -6.48
C VAL A 738 14.89 -4.97 -7.09
N GLN A 739 15.21 -5.74 -8.14
CA GLN A 739 16.51 -5.65 -8.80
C GLN A 739 16.81 -4.24 -9.34
N GLU A 740 15.78 -3.55 -9.83
CA GLU A 740 15.93 -2.24 -10.48
C GLU A 740 15.84 -1.05 -9.50
N LYS A 741 15.16 -1.21 -8.36
CA LYS A 741 14.80 -0.08 -7.49
C LYS A 741 15.19 -0.24 -6.01
N PHE A 742 15.71 -1.39 -5.56
CA PHE A 742 16.14 -1.54 -4.17
C PHE A 742 17.24 -0.54 -3.84
N TYR A 743 17.18 0.08 -2.66
CA TYR A 743 18.02 1.22 -2.31
C TYR A 743 19.53 0.92 -2.30
N ASP A 744 19.92 -0.31 -1.95
CA ASP A 744 21.29 -0.81 -2.10
C ASP A 744 21.44 -1.49 -3.46
N PRO A 745 22.26 -0.98 -4.38
CA PRO A 745 22.44 -1.58 -5.70
C PRO A 745 23.04 -2.99 -5.66
N ASN A 746 23.65 -3.41 -4.54
CA ASN A 746 24.13 -4.79 -4.35
C ASN A 746 23.08 -5.69 -3.68
N ILE A 747 21.91 -5.17 -3.32
CA ILE A 747 20.82 -5.90 -2.65
C ILE A 747 21.34 -6.64 -1.40
N HIS A 748 22.09 -5.94 -0.56
CA HIS A 748 22.78 -6.49 0.62
C HIS A 748 23.74 -7.68 0.33
N GLY A 749 24.11 -7.88 -0.94
CA GLY A 749 24.98 -8.98 -1.37
C GLY A 749 24.32 -10.35 -1.42
N ILE A 750 22.98 -10.44 -1.42
CA ILE A 750 22.26 -11.72 -1.49
C ILE A 750 22.21 -12.28 -2.91
N ASP A 751 21.97 -13.60 -3.04
CA ASP A 751 21.75 -14.26 -4.34
C ASP A 751 20.30 -14.06 -4.83
N TRP A 752 20.00 -12.85 -5.31
CA TRP A 752 18.64 -12.51 -5.74
C TRP A 752 18.16 -13.36 -6.92
N GLU A 753 19.04 -13.73 -7.84
CA GLU A 753 18.72 -14.62 -8.96
C GLU A 753 18.37 -16.03 -8.46
N GLY A 754 19.12 -16.56 -7.50
CA GLY A 754 18.83 -17.85 -6.86
C GLY A 754 17.45 -17.88 -6.20
N TYR A 755 17.01 -16.78 -5.58
CA TYR A 755 15.69 -16.71 -4.97
C TYR A 755 14.54 -16.69 -5.98
N LYS A 756 14.74 -16.17 -7.20
CA LYS A 756 13.77 -16.31 -8.28
C LYS A 756 13.44 -17.77 -8.57
N ALA A 757 14.49 -18.59 -8.75
CA ALA A 757 14.34 -20.02 -9.01
C ALA A 757 13.75 -20.75 -7.78
N THR A 758 14.18 -20.37 -6.58
CA THR A 758 13.76 -20.98 -5.33
C THR A 758 12.26 -20.82 -5.07
N TYR A 759 11.71 -19.63 -5.31
CA TYR A 759 10.30 -19.34 -5.04
C TYR A 759 9.39 -19.57 -6.25
N GLY A 760 9.89 -19.34 -7.47
CA GLY A 760 9.12 -19.52 -8.71
C GLY A 760 8.60 -20.95 -8.90
N LYS A 761 9.30 -21.96 -8.37
CA LYS A 761 8.86 -23.37 -8.41
C LYS A 761 7.53 -23.63 -7.70
N PHE A 762 7.11 -22.76 -6.78
CA PHE A 762 5.85 -22.92 -6.04
C PHE A 762 4.62 -22.40 -6.80
N LEU A 763 4.80 -21.55 -7.82
CA LEU A 763 3.69 -20.94 -8.57
C LEU A 763 2.66 -21.94 -9.12
N PRO A 764 3.03 -23.11 -9.68
CA PRO A 764 2.06 -24.10 -10.16
C PRO A 764 1.16 -24.68 -9.05
N TYR A 765 1.59 -24.57 -7.80
CA TYR A 765 0.91 -25.12 -6.62
C TYR A 765 0.05 -24.07 -5.88
N ILE A 766 0.11 -22.81 -6.32
CA ILE A 766 -0.62 -21.68 -5.71
C ILE A 766 -1.79 -21.25 -6.61
N THR A 767 -3.00 -21.25 -6.02
CA THR A 767 -4.25 -21.02 -6.76
C THR A 767 -5.00 -19.77 -6.31
N ASN A 768 -4.60 -19.17 -5.21
CA ASN A 768 -5.28 -18.07 -4.55
C ASN A 768 -4.30 -16.96 -4.13
N ASN A 769 -4.84 -15.79 -3.83
CA ASN A 769 -4.06 -14.60 -3.52
C ASN A 769 -3.52 -14.58 -2.07
N PHE A 770 -4.07 -15.37 -1.15
CA PHE A 770 -3.52 -15.53 0.21
C PHE A 770 -2.15 -16.23 0.17
N ASP A 771 -2.11 -17.40 -0.46
CA ASP A 771 -0.89 -18.19 -0.63
C ASP A 771 0.13 -17.47 -1.52
N PHE A 772 -0.33 -16.74 -2.54
CA PHE A 772 0.55 -15.95 -3.41
C PHE A 772 1.21 -14.80 -2.65
N ALA A 773 0.45 -14.03 -1.85
CA ALA A 773 1.01 -12.97 -1.01
C ALA A 773 1.97 -13.52 0.05
N GLU A 774 1.67 -14.67 0.66
CA GLU A 774 2.58 -15.35 1.59
C GLU A 774 3.89 -15.77 0.89
N MET A 775 3.81 -16.37 -0.30
CA MET A 775 4.99 -16.76 -1.08
C MET A 775 5.83 -15.55 -1.49
N LEU A 776 5.19 -14.49 -1.95
CA LEU A 776 5.88 -13.26 -2.33
C LEU A 776 6.52 -12.58 -1.11
N GLY A 777 5.84 -12.60 0.04
CA GLY A 777 6.40 -12.15 1.32
C GLY A 777 7.62 -12.97 1.76
N GLU A 778 7.59 -14.29 1.61
CA GLU A 778 8.76 -15.15 1.86
C GLU A 778 9.94 -14.78 0.95
N MET A 779 9.73 -14.56 -0.35
CA MET A 779 10.80 -14.13 -1.26
C MET A 779 11.37 -12.76 -0.88
N LEU A 780 10.50 -11.77 -0.67
CA LEU A 780 10.91 -10.40 -0.31
C LEU A 780 11.57 -10.36 1.07
N GLY A 781 11.20 -11.25 1.98
CA GLY A 781 11.79 -11.34 3.31
C GLY A 781 13.26 -11.74 3.32
N GLU A 782 13.78 -12.37 2.26
CA GLU A 782 15.21 -12.67 2.10
C GLU A 782 16.06 -11.40 1.92
N LEU A 783 15.44 -10.27 1.53
CA LEU A 783 16.12 -8.99 1.38
C LEU A 783 16.64 -8.45 2.72
N ASN A 784 16.01 -8.83 3.83
CA ASN A 784 16.26 -8.24 5.15
C ASN A 784 16.27 -6.70 5.11
N GLY A 785 15.31 -6.11 4.40
CA GLY A 785 15.07 -4.67 4.37
C GLY A 785 13.76 -4.34 5.05
N SER A 786 13.67 -3.17 5.66
CA SER A 786 12.40 -2.63 6.14
C SER A 786 11.48 -2.33 4.95
N HIS A 787 10.18 -2.25 5.23
CA HIS A 787 9.15 -1.98 4.22
C HIS A 787 9.10 -2.97 3.04
N THR A 788 9.67 -4.17 3.21
CA THR A 788 9.51 -5.28 2.27
C THR A 788 8.38 -6.19 2.70
N GLY A 789 7.73 -6.85 1.76
CA GLY A 789 6.65 -7.80 2.02
C GLY A 789 5.54 -7.69 0.99
N ALA A 790 4.54 -8.56 1.11
CA ALA A 790 3.38 -8.56 0.23
C ALA A 790 2.08 -8.77 1.02
N ARG A 791 0.99 -8.18 0.52
CA ARG A 791 -0.32 -8.19 1.17
C ARG A 791 -1.40 -8.53 0.16
N TYR A 792 -2.38 -9.29 0.62
CA TYR A 792 -3.64 -9.50 -0.07
C TYR A 792 -4.78 -8.86 0.72
N TYR A 793 -5.51 -7.94 0.09
CA TYR A 793 -6.71 -7.34 0.66
C TYR A 793 -7.94 -8.14 0.26
N ALA A 794 -8.21 -9.20 1.02
CA ALA A 794 -9.46 -9.96 0.89
C ALA A 794 -10.68 -9.06 1.16
N SER A 795 -11.78 -9.36 0.48
CA SER A 795 -13.09 -8.78 0.82
C SER A 795 -13.43 -9.10 2.28
N GLY A 796 -13.79 -8.09 3.08
CA GLY A 796 -14.23 -8.29 4.45
C GLY A 796 -15.65 -8.84 4.57
N ALA A 797 -16.10 -9.07 5.81
CA ALA A 797 -17.47 -9.52 6.10
C ALA A 797 -18.52 -8.55 5.53
N ALA A 798 -19.57 -9.11 4.91
CA ALA A 798 -20.64 -8.31 4.28
C ALA A 798 -21.43 -7.45 5.29
N TYR A 799 -21.55 -7.93 6.53
CA TYR A 799 -22.22 -7.23 7.62
C TYR A 799 -21.29 -7.11 8.85
N PRO A 800 -20.38 -6.13 8.89
CA PRO A 800 -19.46 -5.98 10.02
C PRO A 800 -20.19 -5.77 11.35
N THR A 801 -19.64 -6.35 12.43
CA THR A 801 -20.09 -6.21 13.82
C THR A 801 -19.95 -4.76 14.28
N ALA A 802 -20.99 -4.23 14.94
CA ALA A 802 -20.99 -2.87 15.48
C ALA A 802 -20.45 -2.81 16.92
N TYR A 803 -19.95 -1.64 17.32
CA TYR A 803 -19.40 -1.42 18.66
C TYR A 803 -20.21 -0.38 19.44
N LEU A 804 -20.30 -0.57 20.76
CA LEU A 804 -21.00 0.34 21.67
C LEU A 804 -20.06 1.28 22.43
N GLY A 805 -18.73 1.11 22.30
CA GLY A 805 -17.72 1.92 22.98
C GLY A 805 -17.72 1.73 24.51
N VAL A 806 -17.83 0.48 24.94
CA VAL A 806 -17.80 0.09 26.36
C VAL A 806 -16.89 -1.10 26.55
N PHE A 807 -16.28 -1.20 27.73
CA PHE A 807 -15.66 -2.44 28.19
C PHE A 807 -16.66 -3.24 29.01
N TYR A 808 -16.69 -4.55 28.81
CA TYR A 808 -17.54 -5.46 29.57
C TYR A 808 -16.80 -6.04 30.79
N ASP A 809 -17.55 -6.46 31.80
CA ASP A 809 -17.04 -7.22 32.93
C ASP A 809 -16.98 -8.70 32.54
N ASP A 810 -15.80 -9.17 32.12
CA ASP A 810 -15.58 -10.54 31.64
C ASP A 810 -15.84 -11.61 32.72
N THR A 811 -15.96 -11.21 34.00
CA THR A 811 -16.33 -12.12 35.09
C THR A 811 -17.84 -12.33 35.24
N TYR A 812 -18.66 -11.57 34.50
CA TYR A 812 -20.11 -11.66 34.54
C TYR A 812 -20.64 -12.75 33.59
N THR A 813 -21.17 -13.83 34.16
CA THR A 813 -21.66 -15.01 33.42
C THR A 813 -23.18 -15.09 33.28
N GLY A 814 -23.92 -14.07 33.76
CA GLY A 814 -25.38 -14.05 33.72
C GLY A 814 -25.96 -13.59 32.37
N ASP A 815 -27.29 -13.49 32.32
CA ASP A 815 -27.99 -12.86 31.19
C ASP A 815 -27.58 -11.39 31.08
N GLY A 816 -27.40 -10.93 29.84
CA GLY A 816 -26.91 -9.58 29.55
C GLY A 816 -25.39 -9.43 29.49
N LEU A 817 -24.98 -8.20 29.21
CA LEU A 817 -23.58 -7.74 29.24
C LEU A 817 -23.41 -6.67 30.30
N LYS A 818 -22.66 -6.96 31.36
CA LYS A 818 -22.39 -6.00 32.44
C LYS A 818 -21.31 -5.01 31.99
N ILE A 819 -21.62 -3.73 32.05
CA ILE A 819 -20.72 -2.65 31.66
C ILE A 819 -19.70 -2.44 32.78
N LYS A 820 -18.42 -2.58 32.46
CA LYS A 820 -17.30 -2.30 33.36
C LYS A 820 -16.86 -0.86 33.26
N GLU A 821 -16.78 -0.35 32.03
CA GLU A 821 -16.38 1.03 31.75
C GLU A 821 -17.11 1.54 30.50
N ILE A 822 -17.46 2.82 30.49
CA ILE A 822 -17.97 3.51 29.31
C ILE A 822 -16.87 4.44 28.79
N ILE A 823 -16.41 4.20 27.56
CA ILE A 823 -15.31 4.98 26.97
C ILE A 823 -15.80 6.41 26.71
N LYS A 824 -14.99 7.41 27.04
CA LYS A 824 -15.32 8.81 26.69
C LYS A 824 -15.47 8.94 25.17
N ARG A 825 -16.41 9.77 24.71
CA ARG A 825 -16.77 9.96 23.28
C ARG A 825 -17.48 8.75 22.65
N SER A 826 -17.80 7.71 23.42
CA SER A 826 -18.65 6.60 22.96
C SER A 826 -20.11 7.04 22.80
N PRO A 827 -20.93 6.28 22.04
CA PRO A 827 -22.34 6.59 21.85
C PRO A 827 -23.13 6.79 23.15
N LEU A 828 -22.82 6.04 24.21
CA LEU A 828 -23.49 6.15 25.51
C LEU A 828 -23.14 7.43 26.28
N THR A 829 -22.03 8.09 25.95
CA THR A 829 -21.66 9.40 26.53
C THR A 829 -22.20 10.60 25.74
N LEU A 830 -22.72 10.36 24.54
CA LEU A 830 -23.21 11.39 23.62
C LEU A 830 -24.74 11.55 23.65
N VAL A 831 -25.42 10.77 24.49
CA VAL A 831 -26.86 10.87 24.73
C VAL A 831 -27.10 11.05 26.22
N GLU A 832 -28.17 11.77 26.58
CA GLU A 832 -28.61 11.84 27.97
C GLU A 832 -29.10 10.46 28.40
N SER A 833 -28.44 9.86 29.39
CA SER A 833 -28.71 8.50 29.82
C SER A 833 -28.34 8.25 31.28
N ASP A 834 -29.10 7.39 31.94
CA ASP A 834 -28.82 6.88 33.28
C ASP A 834 -27.85 5.70 33.28
N VAL A 835 -27.32 5.28 32.11
CA VAL A 835 -26.35 4.17 32.01
C VAL A 835 -25.04 4.54 32.69
N LYS A 836 -24.58 3.66 33.58
CA LYS A 836 -23.35 3.82 34.35
C LYS A 836 -22.57 2.51 34.37
N PRO A 837 -21.26 2.53 34.68
CA PRO A 837 -20.53 1.33 35.07
C PRO A 837 -21.32 0.53 36.12
N GLY A 838 -21.42 -0.78 35.93
CA GLY A 838 -22.23 -1.70 36.73
C GLY A 838 -23.62 -2.01 36.17
N CYS A 839 -24.15 -1.19 35.25
CA CYS A 839 -25.38 -1.50 34.51
C CYS A 839 -25.20 -2.74 33.62
N ILE A 840 -26.31 -3.44 33.34
CA ILE A 840 -26.36 -4.65 32.52
C ILE A 840 -27.22 -4.37 31.28
N ILE A 841 -26.66 -4.57 30.09
CA ILE A 841 -27.41 -4.56 28.84
C ILE A 841 -28.14 -5.89 28.74
N GLU A 842 -29.44 -5.93 29.02
CA GLU A 842 -30.25 -7.15 28.97
C GLU A 842 -30.69 -7.50 27.53
N LYS A 843 -30.88 -6.48 26.66
CA LYS A 843 -31.38 -6.66 25.29
C LYS A 843 -30.77 -5.69 24.29
N ILE A 844 -30.71 -6.12 23.03
CA ILE A 844 -30.35 -5.31 21.85
C ILE A 844 -31.50 -5.40 20.85
N ASP A 845 -32.11 -4.26 20.50
CA ASP A 845 -33.30 -4.15 19.64
C ASP A 845 -34.46 -5.08 20.04
N GLY A 846 -34.60 -5.32 21.35
CA GLY A 846 -35.65 -6.16 21.92
C GLY A 846 -35.30 -7.66 22.01
N GLU A 847 -34.19 -8.09 21.41
CA GLU A 847 -33.68 -9.45 21.52
C GLU A 847 -32.82 -9.61 22.78
N ALA A 848 -33.08 -10.67 23.55
CA ALA A 848 -32.41 -10.90 24.83
C ALA A 848 -30.98 -11.42 24.63
N ILE A 849 -30.06 -10.90 25.42
CA ILE A 849 -28.71 -11.44 25.52
C ILE A 849 -28.73 -12.53 26.60
N LEU A 850 -28.63 -13.79 26.20
CA LEU A 850 -28.70 -14.93 27.11
C LEU A 850 -27.31 -15.34 27.62
N ALA A 851 -27.26 -15.83 28.86
CA ALA A 851 -26.05 -16.36 29.47
C ALA A 851 -25.41 -17.46 28.60
N GLY A 852 -24.10 -17.36 28.39
CA GLY A 852 -23.32 -18.32 27.60
C GLY A 852 -23.56 -18.29 26.08
N GLN A 853 -24.59 -17.61 25.58
CA GLN A 853 -24.83 -17.48 24.14
C GLN A 853 -24.00 -16.35 23.53
N ASP A 854 -23.56 -16.56 22.29
CA ASP A 854 -22.89 -15.54 21.49
C ASP A 854 -23.84 -14.37 21.19
N TYR A 855 -23.35 -13.15 21.41
CA TYR A 855 -24.12 -11.92 21.26
C TYR A 855 -23.69 -11.10 20.04
N PHE A 856 -22.55 -11.40 19.40
CA PHE A 856 -22.10 -10.65 18.23
C PHE A 856 -23.11 -10.61 17.07
N PRO A 857 -23.91 -11.66 16.79
CA PRO A 857 -24.95 -11.59 15.77
C PRO A 857 -25.98 -10.49 16.03
N LEU A 858 -26.20 -10.12 17.30
CA LEU A 858 -27.11 -9.02 17.67
C LEU A 858 -26.56 -7.63 17.31
N LEU A 859 -25.27 -7.52 16.97
CA LEU A 859 -24.59 -6.27 16.58
C LEU A 859 -24.18 -6.27 15.10
N GLU A 860 -24.35 -7.39 14.40
CA GLU A 860 -24.01 -7.57 12.99
C GLU A 860 -24.74 -6.56 12.09
N GLY A 861 -24.00 -5.84 11.24
CA GLY A 861 -24.56 -4.88 10.29
C GLY A 861 -25.21 -3.64 10.92
N LYS A 862 -25.00 -3.39 12.23
CA LYS A 862 -25.58 -2.24 12.96
C LYS A 862 -24.66 -1.01 13.02
N GLY A 863 -23.47 -1.08 12.45
CA GLY A 863 -22.51 0.03 12.43
C GLY A 863 -23.08 1.29 11.78
N GLY A 864 -23.10 2.40 12.52
CA GLY A 864 -23.68 3.67 12.08
C GLY A 864 -25.21 3.74 12.14
N LYS A 865 -25.90 2.71 12.64
CA LYS A 865 -27.36 2.67 12.81
C LYS A 865 -27.75 2.92 14.26
N ASN A 866 -29.00 3.32 14.48
CA ASN A 866 -29.58 3.40 15.83
C ASN A 866 -29.85 1.99 16.36
N VAL A 867 -29.46 1.75 17.61
CA VAL A 867 -29.62 0.50 18.34
C VAL A 867 -30.27 0.82 19.68
N ARG A 868 -31.36 0.12 20.00
CA ARG A 868 -32.03 0.22 21.30
C ARG A 868 -31.44 -0.80 22.28
N LEU A 869 -30.94 -0.31 23.39
CA LEU A 869 -30.41 -1.11 24.49
C LEU A 869 -31.42 -1.09 25.64
N SER A 870 -31.85 -2.28 26.09
CA SER A 870 -32.61 -2.39 27.35
C SER A 870 -31.64 -2.63 28.49
N ILE A 871 -31.65 -1.73 29.46
CA ILE A 871 -30.66 -1.65 30.54
C ILE A 871 -31.33 -2.00 31.87
N TYR A 872 -30.65 -2.81 32.67
CA TYR A 872 -30.92 -3.02 34.08
C TYR A 872 -29.81 -2.40 34.93
N ASN A 873 -30.17 -1.60 35.93
CA ASN A 873 -29.24 -1.07 36.91
C ASN A 873 -29.40 -1.84 38.24
N PRO A 874 -28.45 -2.73 38.60
CA PRO A 874 -28.52 -3.47 39.84
C PRO A 874 -28.45 -2.58 41.10
N ALA A 875 -27.86 -1.38 41.00
CA ALA A 875 -27.66 -0.50 42.16
C ALA A 875 -28.96 0.11 42.70
N ASP A 876 -29.96 0.34 41.84
CA ASP A 876 -31.26 0.92 42.22
C ASP A 876 -32.48 0.07 41.76
N GLY A 877 -32.23 -1.03 41.06
CA GLY A 877 -33.25 -1.96 40.57
C GLY A 877 -34.02 -1.49 39.33
N LYS A 878 -33.66 -0.35 38.74
CA LYS A 878 -34.41 0.21 37.60
C LYS A 878 -34.11 -0.53 36.30
N ARG A 879 -35.12 -0.58 35.43
CA ARG A 879 -35.01 -0.96 34.01
C ARG A 879 -35.46 0.19 33.14
N PHE A 880 -34.70 0.49 32.10
CA PHE A 880 -34.99 1.55 31.15
C PHE A 880 -34.36 1.24 29.80
N ASP A 881 -34.79 1.93 28.75
CA ASP A 881 -34.21 1.81 27.42
C ASP A 881 -33.40 3.05 27.07
N VAL A 882 -32.31 2.86 26.33
CA VAL A 882 -31.55 3.93 25.69
C VAL A 882 -31.36 3.58 24.22
N THR A 883 -31.50 4.57 23.33
CA THR A 883 -31.17 4.39 21.91
C THR A 883 -29.89 5.13 21.60
N VAL A 884 -28.90 4.43 21.04
CA VAL A 884 -27.61 4.99 20.68
C VAL A 884 -27.29 4.70 19.22
N LYS A 885 -26.44 5.51 18.60
CA LYS A 885 -25.92 5.23 17.25
C LYS A 885 -24.65 4.39 17.37
N ALA A 886 -24.72 3.10 17.05
CA ALA A 886 -23.58 2.19 17.20
C ALA A 886 -22.42 2.57 16.26
N LEU A 887 -21.20 2.29 16.69
CA LEU A 887 -19.98 2.61 15.96
C LEU A 887 -19.66 1.52 14.92
N ARG A 888 -19.02 1.93 13.82
CA ARG A 888 -18.43 1.00 12.85
C ARG A 888 -17.04 0.48 13.27
N SER A 889 -16.34 1.26 14.11
CA SER A 889 -15.05 0.94 14.70
C SER A 889 -14.89 1.74 15.99
N GLU A 890 -14.15 1.22 16.95
CA GLU A 890 -13.79 1.89 18.20
C GLU A 890 -12.29 2.21 18.35
N SER A 891 -11.46 1.91 17.34
CA SER A 891 -10.01 2.13 17.40
C SER A 891 -9.63 3.57 17.79
N GLY A 892 -10.27 4.56 17.15
CA GLY A 892 -10.00 5.98 17.43
C GLY A 892 -10.35 6.39 18.87
N ILE A 893 -11.42 5.86 19.46
CA ILE A 893 -11.77 6.20 20.86
C ILE A 893 -10.93 5.41 21.86
N LEU A 894 -10.48 4.20 21.53
CA LEU A 894 -9.54 3.43 22.34
C LEU A 894 -8.17 4.10 22.38
N TYR A 895 -7.66 4.57 21.23
CA TYR A 895 -6.42 5.32 21.15
C TYR A 895 -6.47 6.59 22.02
N GLN A 896 -7.53 7.39 21.87
CA GLN A 896 -7.70 8.61 22.68
C GLN A 896 -7.79 8.31 24.18
N ARG A 897 -8.41 7.18 24.57
CA ARG A 897 -8.43 6.72 25.96
C ARG A 897 -7.02 6.36 26.45
N TRP A 898 -6.22 5.66 25.65
CA TRP A 898 -4.84 5.31 25.98
C TRP A 898 -3.96 6.56 26.19
N VAL A 899 -4.06 7.56 25.29
CA VAL A 899 -3.36 8.84 25.42
C VAL A 899 -3.76 9.59 26.71
N GLU A 900 -5.06 9.60 27.05
CA GLU A 900 -5.54 10.24 28.27
C GLU A 900 -5.02 9.54 29.54
N ARG A 901 -4.99 8.20 29.57
CA ARG A 901 -4.42 7.44 30.69
C ARG A 901 -2.93 7.73 30.88
N ASN A 902 -2.15 7.77 29.80
CA ASN A 902 -0.73 8.11 29.88
C ASN A 902 -0.52 9.51 30.45
N ARG A 903 -1.35 10.48 30.02
CA ARG A 903 -1.31 11.83 30.57
C ARG A 903 -1.60 11.86 32.07
N GLU A 904 -2.60 11.11 32.52
CA GLU A 904 -2.95 11.01 33.95
C GLU A 904 -1.81 10.39 34.77
N ILE A 905 -1.11 9.39 34.22
CA ILE A 905 0.08 8.79 34.84
C ILE A 905 1.21 9.81 34.99
N VAL A 906 1.56 10.53 33.92
CA VAL A 906 2.60 11.57 33.95
C VAL A 906 2.25 12.70 34.93
N ASP A 907 0.99 13.15 34.94
CA ASP A 907 0.51 14.15 35.89
C ASP A 907 0.58 13.65 37.34
N SER A 908 0.24 12.39 37.59
CA SER A 908 0.31 11.77 38.92
C SER A 908 1.74 11.70 39.46
N ILE A 909 2.70 11.24 38.65
CA ILE A 909 4.11 11.09 39.04
C ILE A 909 4.76 12.47 39.25
N SER A 910 4.52 13.41 38.32
CA SER A 910 5.19 14.72 38.33
C SER A 910 4.53 15.78 39.23
N GLY A 911 3.36 15.47 39.81
CA GLY A 911 2.54 16.46 40.52
C GLY A 911 2.04 17.57 39.59
N GLY A 912 1.77 17.23 38.32
CA GLY A 912 1.29 18.15 37.29
C GLY A 912 2.36 19.08 36.69
N LYS A 913 3.66 18.85 36.96
CA LYS A 913 4.75 19.68 36.42
C LYS A 913 5.17 19.30 35.01
N ILE A 914 5.08 18.03 34.64
CA ILE A 914 5.51 17.52 33.34
C ILE A 914 4.28 17.31 32.44
N GLY A 915 4.40 17.67 31.17
CA GLY A 915 3.39 17.41 30.14
C GLY A 915 3.60 16.06 29.45
N TYR A 916 2.54 15.55 28.83
CA TYR A 916 2.58 14.36 27.97
C TYR A 916 1.87 14.65 26.65
N VAL A 917 2.49 14.22 25.55
CA VAL A 917 1.92 14.23 24.21
C VAL A 917 2.42 13.01 23.46
N HIS A 918 1.53 12.37 22.69
CA HIS A 918 1.86 11.25 21.81
C HIS A 918 1.82 11.72 20.34
N ILE A 919 2.74 11.23 19.53
CA ILE A 919 2.74 11.44 18.07
C ILE A 919 2.28 10.11 17.44
N GLU A 920 1.04 10.06 16.96
CA GLU A 920 0.41 8.83 16.42
C GLU A 920 1.05 8.36 15.12
N GLY A 921 1.21 9.28 14.17
CA GLY A 921 1.90 9.07 12.89
C GLY A 921 2.79 10.26 12.57
N MET A 922 3.73 10.08 11.66
CA MET A 922 4.55 11.19 11.17
C MET A 922 3.83 11.92 10.02
N ASP A 923 2.68 12.53 10.32
CA ASP A 923 1.81 13.25 9.39
C ASP A 923 1.32 14.62 9.89
N SER A 924 0.75 15.42 8.98
CA SER A 924 0.26 16.78 9.28
C SER A 924 -0.81 16.83 10.40
N PRO A 925 -1.84 15.94 10.44
CA PRO A 925 -2.77 15.85 11.57
C PRO A 925 -2.10 15.63 12.92
N SER A 926 -1.13 14.72 12.99
CA SER A 926 -0.37 14.43 14.22
C SER A 926 0.48 15.61 14.64
N PHE A 927 1.14 16.30 13.70
CA PHE A 927 1.91 17.50 14.00
C PHE A 927 1.05 18.65 14.53
N ARG A 928 -0.15 18.86 13.97
CA ARG A 928 -1.10 19.87 14.47
C ARG A 928 -1.52 19.58 15.91
N THR A 929 -1.73 18.30 16.23
CA THR A 929 -2.00 17.85 17.61
C THR A 929 -0.81 18.16 18.51
N LEU A 930 0.40 17.75 18.12
CA LEU A 930 1.64 18.01 18.85
C LEU A 930 1.83 19.50 19.13
N TYR A 931 1.70 20.35 18.11
CA TYR A 931 1.83 21.80 18.22
C TYR A 931 0.79 22.40 19.17
N SER A 932 -0.49 22.03 19.00
CA SER A 932 -1.60 22.51 19.84
C SER A 932 -1.40 22.13 21.29
N GLU A 933 -0.93 20.91 21.55
CA GLU A 933 -0.69 20.41 22.89
C GLU A 933 0.51 21.10 23.54
N LEU A 934 1.67 21.10 22.88
CA LEU A 934 2.91 21.70 23.40
C LEU A 934 2.76 23.18 23.68
N LEU A 935 2.30 23.94 22.69
CA LEU A 935 2.23 25.39 22.78
C LEU A 935 0.89 25.89 23.30
N GLY A 936 -0.12 25.03 23.47
CA GLY A 936 -1.40 25.38 24.09
C GLY A 936 -1.49 24.83 25.51
N ARG A 937 -2.04 23.61 25.66
CA ARG A 937 -2.35 23.00 26.96
C ARG A 937 -1.12 22.88 27.86
N LEU A 938 0.03 22.52 27.31
CA LEU A 938 1.25 22.19 28.05
C LEU A 938 2.18 23.39 28.25
N ARG A 939 1.83 24.59 27.75
CA ARG A 939 2.69 25.79 27.79
C ARG A 939 3.21 26.14 29.20
N GLN A 940 2.44 25.83 30.24
CA GLN A 940 2.79 26.10 31.63
C GLN A 940 3.56 24.97 32.34
N LYS A 941 3.71 23.80 31.70
CA LYS A 941 4.48 22.67 32.23
C LYS A 941 5.97 22.97 32.21
N ASP A 942 6.74 22.44 33.15
CA ASP A 942 8.18 22.66 33.29
C ASP A 942 9.01 21.88 32.25
N ALA A 943 8.48 20.74 31.80
CA ALA A 943 9.07 19.88 30.77
C ALA A 943 7.98 19.03 30.10
N VAL A 944 8.32 18.25 29.06
CA VAL A 944 7.38 17.38 28.35
C VAL A 944 7.99 16.02 27.97
N VAL A 945 7.21 14.96 28.14
CA VAL A 945 7.44 13.65 27.50
C VAL A 945 6.77 13.67 26.12
N VAL A 946 7.57 13.51 25.07
CA VAL A 946 7.11 13.33 23.69
C VAL A 946 7.16 11.84 23.39
N ASP A 947 6.00 11.19 23.39
CA ASP A 947 5.87 9.75 23.20
C ASP A 947 5.69 9.42 21.72
N THR A 948 6.62 8.64 21.18
CA THR A 948 6.58 8.18 19.79
C THR A 948 6.32 6.69 19.69
N ARG A 949 6.17 5.96 20.80
CA ARG A 949 5.97 4.50 20.79
C ARG A 949 4.83 4.06 19.87
N HIS A 950 4.97 2.92 19.20
CA HIS A 950 3.96 2.40 18.27
C HIS A 950 3.66 3.26 17.02
N ASN A 951 4.47 4.28 16.74
CA ASN A 951 4.36 5.11 15.54
C ASN A 951 4.97 4.39 14.32
N GLY A 952 4.16 4.22 13.28
CA GLY A 952 4.55 3.52 12.03
C GLY A 952 5.33 4.36 11.02
N GLY A 953 5.62 5.62 11.32
CA GLY A 953 6.41 6.52 10.47
C GLY A 953 5.57 7.46 9.59
N GLY A 954 6.17 7.92 8.49
CA GLY A 954 5.72 9.05 7.67
C GLY A 954 6.90 9.99 7.38
N TRP A 955 6.75 11.30 7.56
CA TRP A 955 7.82 12.27 7.31
C TRP A 955 7.59 13.57 8.10
N LEU A 956 8.07 13.60 9.35
CA LEU A 956 7.98 14.74 10.26
C LEU A 956 9.28 15.06 11.00
N HIS A 957 10.33 14.25 10.84
CA HIS A 957 11.57 14.37 11.60
C HIS A 957 12.09 15.82 11.71
N ASP A 958 12.18 16.56 10.60
CA ASP A 958 12.66 17.96 10.60
C ASP A 958 11.71 18.92 11.34
N ASP A 959 10.39 18.81 11.11
CA ASP A 959 9.39 19.67 11.77
C ASP A 959 9.35 19.45 13.28
N VAL A 960 9.37 18.18 13.71
CA VAL A 960 9.34 17.80 15.13
C VAL A 960 10.59 18.30 15.86
N VAL A 961 11.78 18.07 15.30
CA VAL A 961 13.02 18.55 15.93
C VAL A 961 13.14 20.07 15.87
N THR A 962 12.62 20.72 14.82
CA THR A 962 12.55 22.18 14.73
C THR A 962 11.64 22.77 15.81
N LEU A 963 10.51 22.13 16.10
CA LEU A 963 9.58 22.53 17.16
C LEU A 963 10.19 22.35 18.56
N LEU A 964 10.96 21.27 18.77
CA LEU A 964 11.53 20.91 20.08
C LEU A 964 12.90 21.55 20.38
N SER A 965 13.57 22.13 19.39
CA SER A 965 14.91 22.74 19.52
C SER A 965 14.90 24.23 19.88
N GLY A 966 13.77 24.76 20.38
CA GLY A 966 13.62 26.18 20.69
C GLY A 966 14.59 26.66 21.77
N LYS A 967 15.18 27.85 21.57
CA LYS A 967 16.05 28.52 22.55
C LYS A 967 15.55 29.93 22.79
N GLU A 968 15.25 30.26 24.05
CA GLU A 968 14.83 31.63 24.43
C GLU A 968 15.98 32.62 24.12
N TYR A 969 15.69 33.64 23.32
CA TYR A 969 16.66 34.71 23.04
C TYR A 969 16.13 36.11 23.40
N GLN A 970 14.83 36.26 23.66
CA GLN A 970 14.22 37.54 24.04
C GLN A 970 12.98 37.33 24.91
N GLN A 971 12.71 38.30 25.79
CA GLN A 971 11.51 38.37 26.59
C GLN A 971 10.75 39.68 26.35
N PHE A 972 9.43 39.63 26.32
CA PHE A 972 8.54 40.79 26.23
C PHE A 972 8.08 41.22 27.63
N ARG A 973 8.47 42.44 28.03
CA ARG A 973 8.25 42.96 29.38
C ARG A 973 7.64 44.38 29.44
N PRO A 974 6.42 44.63 28.92
CA PRO A 974 5.81 45.95 29.01
C PRO A 974 5.65 46.36 30.48
N ARG A 975 6.18 47.54 30.86
CA ARG A 975 6.14 48.08 32.23
C ARG A 975 6.72 47.12 33.29
N GLY A 976 7.68 46.27 32.90
CA GLY A 976 8.32 45.31 33.80
C GLY A 976 7.55 44.00 34.02
N GLN A 977 6.34 43.85 33.46
CA GLN A 977 5.57 42.60 33.54
C GLN A 977 5.97 41.65 32.42
N TYR A 978 6.40 40.44 32.75
CA TYR A 978 6.62 39.38 31.76
C TYR A 978 5.29 38.93 31.12
N ILE A 979 5.22 38.92 29.79
CA ILE A 979 4.04 38.46 29.04
C ILE A 979 4.34 37.34 28.03
N GLY A 980 5.62 37.05 27.75
CA GLY A 980 6.02 36.02 26.80
C GLY A 980 7.48 36.17 26.35
N SER A 981 7.92 35.20 25.56
CA SER A 981 9.29 35.09 25.06
C SER A 981 9.31 34.64 23.61
N ASP A 982 10.42 34.94 22.93
CA ASP A 982 10.71 34.45 21.60
C ASP A 982 11.80 33.37 21.59
N PRO A 983 11.70 32.38 20.68
CA PRO A 983 10.63 32.23 19.67
C PRO A 983 9.32 31.66 20.26
N PHE A 984 8.19 32.32 20.02
CA PHE A 984 6.89 31.89 20.58
C PHE A 984 6.31 30.62 19.92
N ASN A 985 6.82 30.22 18.76
CA ASN A 985 6.36 29.09 17.96
C ASN A 985 7.19 27.80 18.18
N LYS A 986 8.04 27.77 19.21
CA LYS A 986 8.85 26.61 19.57
C LYS A 986 8.74 26.27 21.05
N TRP A 987 8.96 25.00 21.38
CA TRP A 987 9.10 24.55 22.76
C TRP A 987 10.46 25.01 23.30
N LEU A 988 10.47 25.72 24.44
CA LEU A 988 11.68 26.34 25.01
C LEU A 988 12.20 25.63 26.26
N LYS A 989 11.55 24.55 26.69
CA LYS A 989 11.81 23.87 27.97
C LYS A 989 12.37 22.46 27.71
N PRO A 990 12.88 21.76 28.73
CA PRO A 990 13.35 20.39 28.55
C PRO A 990 12.28 19.47 27.96
N SER A 991 12.72 18.52 27.14
CA SER A 991 11.91 17.42 26.66
C SER A 991 12.71 16.12 26.73
N CYS A 992 12.01 14.99 26.75
CA CYS A 992 12.59 13.68 26.42
C CYS A 992 11.66 12.99 25.41
N MET A 993 12.23 12.09 24.62
CA MET A 993 11.48 11.31 23.64
C MET A 993 11.38 9.86 24.10
N LEU A 994 10.15 9.34 24.16
CA LEU A 994 9.85 7.98 24.58
C LEU A 994 9.70 7.09 23.35
N VAL A 995 10.47 5.99 23.32
CA VAL A 995 10.63 5.09 22.15
C VAL A 995 10.48 3.63 22.55
N CYS A 996 10.14 2.77 21.60
CA CYS A 996 10.07 1.31 21.78
C CYS A 996 10.42 0.54 20.52
N GLU A 997 10.38 -0.78 20.63
CA GLU A 997 10.85 -1.74 19.63
C GLU A 997 10.09 -1.67 18.30
N ASP A 998 8.89 -1.10 18.28
CA ASP A 998 8.04 -0.98 17.09
C ASP A 998 7.90 0.43 16.54
N ASN A 999 8.79 1.33 16.95
CA ASN A 999 9.03 2.55 16.21
C ASN A 999 9.57 2.21 14.81
N TYR A 1000 8.81 2.57 13.77
CA TYR A 1000 9.12 2.17 12.40
C TYR A 1000 9.32 3.37 11.47
N SER A 1001 10.18 3.23 10.46
CA SER A 1001 10.39 4.22 9.40
C SER A 1001 10.83 5.58 9.96
N ASN A 1002 10.12 6.67 9.66
CA ASN A 1002 10.46 7.99 10.19
C ASN A 1002 10.32 8.12 11.72
N ALA A 1003 9.72 7.13 12.39
CA ALA A 1003 9.76 7.00 13.84
C ALA A 1003 11.06 6.36 14.38
N HIS A 1004 11.95 5.85 13.52
CA HIS A 1004 13.38 5.68 13.81
C HIS A 1004 14.15 6.98 13.53
N GLY A 1005 13.91 7.60 12.36
CA GLY A 1005 14.60 8.82 11.94
C GLY A 1005 14.39 10.01 12.88
N THR A 1006 13.17 10.23 13.40
CA THR A 1006 12.88 11.35 14.29
C THR A 1006 13.64 11.26 15.62
N PRO A 1007 13.60 10.14 16.37
CA PRO A 1007 14.47 9.94 17.53
C PRO A 1007 15.97 10.01 17.21
N TRP A 1008 16.40 9.47 16.05
CA TRP A 1008 17.79 9.54 15.62
C TRP A 1008 18.25 11.00 15.49
N VAL A 1009 17.51 11.84 14.74
CA VAL A 1009 17.83 13.26 14.55
C VAL A 1009 17.74 14.02 15.88
N TYR A 1010 16.73 13.72 16.71
CA TYR A 1010 16.55 14.34 18.02
C TYR A 1010 17.77 14.12 18.94
N LYS A 1011 18.30 12.89 18.96
CA LYS A 1011 19.51 12.51 19.70
C LYS A 1011 20.76 13.13 19.08
N HIS A 1012 20.90 13.03 17.76
CA HIS A 1012 22.04 13.53 17.00
C HIS A 1012 22.23 15.05 17.17
N LEU A 1013 21.14 15.82 17.16
CA LEU A 1013 21.16 17.27 17.40
C LEU A 1013 21.26 17.66 18.89
N GLY A 1014 21.30 16.69 19.80
CA GLY A 1014 21.44 16.92 21.24
C GLY A 1014 20.27 17.66 21.88
N ILE A 1015 19.03 17.43 21.40
CA ILE A 1015 17.84 18.15 21.89
C ILE A 1015 17.40 17.68 23.28
N GLY A 1016 17.49 16.37 23.53
CA GLY A 1016 17.17 15.76 24.82
C GLY A 1016 17.50 14.28 24.84
N LYS A 1017 17.00 13.57 25.85
CA LYS A 1017 17.27 12.13 26.03
C LYS A 1017 16.22 11.27 25.33
N LEU A 1018 16.66 10.13 24.82
CA LEU A 1018 15.80 9.01 24.44
C LEU A 1018 15.61 8.08 25.66
N VAL A 1019 14.37 7.65 25.91
CA VAL A 1019 14.01 6.74 27.00
C VAL A 1019 13.13 5.62 26.45
N GLY A 1020 13.36 4.38 26.87
CA GLY A 1020 12.54 3.23 26.47
C GLY A 1020 13.36 2.07 25.95
N ALA A 1021 12.88 1.37 24.93
CA ALA A 1021 13.59 0.24 24.30
C ALA A 1021 14.28 0.66 22.98
N PRO A 1022 15.26 -0.12 22.47
CA PRO A 1022 15.94 0.18 21.21
C PRO A 1022 14.99 0.19 20.02
N VAL A 1023 15.27 1.06 19.05
CA VAL A 1023 14.45 1.21 17.83
C VAL A 1023 15.15 0.54 16.64
N PRO A 1024 14.51 -0.39 15.92
CA PRO A 1024 15.07 -1.03 14.74
C PRO A 1024 15.43 -0.02 13.64
N GLY A 1025 16.56 -0.23 12.97
CA GLY A 1025 16.99 0.57 11.83
C GLY A 1025 16.09 0.37 10.62
N THR A 1026 15.12 1.26 10.41
CA THR A 1026 14.06 1.12 9.40
C THR A 1026 13.93 2.36 8.51
N MET A 1027 14.95 3.22 8.45
CA MET A 1027 14.85 4.56 7.85
C MET A 1027 15.08 4.55 6.33
N THR A 1028 14.09 4.03 5.60
CA THR A 1028 14.00 4.04 4.13
C THR A 1028 12.67 4.62 3.65
N ALA A 1029 12.63 5.32 2.51
CA ALA A 1029 11.38 5.63 1.83
C ALA A 1029 10.96 4.47 0.92
N VAL A 1030 9.69 4.07 1.03
CA VAL A 1030 9.10 2.89 0.38
C VAL A 1030 8.09 3.24 -0.70
N TRP A 1031 8.08 2.46 -1.77
CA TRP A 1031 6.95 2.34 -2.67
C TRP A 1031 6.20 1.03 -2.41
N TRP A 1032 4.91 1.16 -2.08
CA TRP A 1032 3.98 0.02 -2.05
C TRP A 1032 3.24 -0.02 -3.38
N GLU A 1033 3.61 -0.94 -4.27
CA GLU A 1033 3.03 -1.05 -5.61
C GLU A 1033 1.79 -1.94 -5.62
N SER A 1034 0.67 -1.40 -6.08
CA SER A 1034 -0.53 -2.18 -6.44
C SER A 1034 -0.30 -2.90 -7.77
N GLN A 1035 -0.51 -4.22 -7.76
CA GLN A 1035 -0.29 -5.07 -8.93
C GLN A 1035 -1.45 -5.00 -9.94
N ILE A 1036 -1.31 -5.69 -11.08
CA ILE A 1036 -2.38 -5.79 -12.07
C ILE A 1036 -3.67 -6.36 -11.49
N ASP A 1037 -3.57 -7.28 -10.52
CA ASP A 1037 -4.63 -7.55 -9.56
C ASP A 1037 -4.53 -6.52 -8.42
N PRO A 1038 -5.44 -5.53 -8.34
CA PRO A 1038 -5.35 -4.46 -7.35
C PRO A 1038 -5.57 -4.93 -5.90
N SER A 1039 -5.95 -6.20 -5.70
CA SER A 1039 -6.02 -6.80 -4.36
C SER A 1039 -4.65 -7.21 -3.80
N ILE A 1040 -3.60 -7.27 -4.63
CA ILE A 1040 -2.23 -7.56 -4.24
C ILE A 1040 -1.39 -6.29 -4.24
N VAL A 1041 -0.63 -6.10 -3.16
CA VAL A 1041 0.36 -5.01 -3.02
C VAL A 1041 1.67 -5.59 -2.50
N PHE A 1042 2.81 -5.10 -2.99
CA PHE A 1042 4.13 -5.43 -2.44
C PHE A 1042 4.99 -4.18 -2.21
N GLY A 1043 5.96 -4.26 -1.30
CA GLY A 1043 6.76 -3.13 -0.85
C GLY A 1043 8.21 -3.19 -1.32
N ILE A 1044 8.74 -2.05 -1.77
CA ILE A 1044 10.14 -1.86 -2.16
C ILE A 1044 10.72 -0.64 -1.44
N PRO A 1045 11.72 -0.79 -0.56
CA PRO A 1045 12.47 0.34 -0.01
C PRO A 1045 13.44 0.87 -1.07
N GLN A 1046 13.15 2.04 -1.64
CA GLN A 1046 13.90 2.58 -2.78
C GLN A 1046 14.92 3.65 -2.40
N VAL A 1047 14.63 4.43 -1.37
CA VAL A 1047 15.48 5.55 -0.96
C VAL A 1047 15.96 5.28 0.45
N GLY A 1048 17.23 4.88 0.59
CA GLY A 1048 17.87 4.74 1.88
C GLY A 1048 18.30 6.10 2.43
N CYS A 1049 18.04 6.35 3.72
CA CYS A 1049 18.59 7.52 4.40
C CYS A 1049 20.06 7.28 4.73
N TRP A 1050 20.94 8.16 4.25
CA TRP A 1050 22.39 8.04 4.42
C TRP A 1050 22.88 8.86 5.62
N ASP A 1051 23.51 8.20 6.58
CA ASP A 1051 24.25 8.84 7.66
C ASP A 1051 25.59 9.36 7.13
N ILE A 1052 25.74 10.68 7.10
CA ILE A 1052 26.94 11.35 6.59
C ILE A 1052 28.14 11.11 7.51
N GLU A 1053 27.94 11.03 8.83
CA GLU A 1053 29.03 10.89 9.80
C GLU A 1053 29.60 9.48 9.78
N ASN A 1054 28.73 8.47 9.76
CA ASN A 1054 29.14 7.06 9.76
C ASN A 1054 29.35 6.48 8.36
N GLN A 1055 28.92 7.19 7.30
CA GLN A 1055 29.02 6.76 5.90
C GLN A 1055 28.31 5.43 5.63
N GLU A 1056 27.09 5.28 6.14
CA GLU A 1056 26.26 4.09 5.98
C GLU A 1056 24.77 4.45 5.85
N TYR A 1057 23.97 3.52 5.34
CA TYR A 1057 22.52 3.66 5.41
C TYR A 1057 22.02 3.41 6.84
N MET A 1058 20.97 4.12 7.23
CA MET A 1058 20.33 3.92 8.55
C MET A 1058 19.42 2.67 8.62
N GLU A 1059 19.22 1.98 7.49
CA GLU A 1059 18.57 0.67 7.45
C GLU A 1059 19.44 -0.37 8.17
N ASN A 1060 18.82 -1.23 8.97
CA ASN A 1060 19.48 -2.23 9.84
C ASN A 1060 20.45 -1.63 10.89
N VAL A 1061 20.48 -0.31 11.10
CA VAL A 1061 21.23 0.34 12.18
C VAL A 1061 20.30 0.65 13.36
N GLU A 1062 20.33 -0.21 14.36
CA GLU A 1062 19.52 -0.06 15.58
C GLU A 1062 19.91 1.19 16.39
N LEU A 1063 18.91 1.95 16.82
CA LEU A 1063 19.08 3.13 17.64
C LEU A 1063 18.88 2.81 19.12
N GLN A 1064 19.95 2.99 19.90
CA GLN A 1064 19.92 2.78 21.35
C GLN A 1064 19.38 3.99 22.12
N PRO A 1065 18.48 3.80 23.11
CA PRO A 1065 18.04 4.86 24.00
C PRO A 1065 19.14 5.27 25.00
N ASP A 1066 19.05 6.47 25.57
CA ASP A 1066 19.98 6.90 26.62
C ASP A 1066 19.61 6.31 27.99
N ILE A 1067 18.33 5.95 28.18
CA ILE A 1067 17.81 5.24 29.33
C ILE A 1067 17.05 4.01 28.82
N LEU A 1068 17.73 2.86 28.82
CA LEU A 1068 17.17 1.57 28.42
C LEU A 1068 16.20 1.03 29.48
N ILE A 1069 14.96 0.78 29.08
CA ILE A 1069 13.93 0.16 29.92
C ILE A 1069 12.85 -0.51 29.08
N TYR A 1070 12.51 -1.75 29.45
CA TYR A 1070 11.43 -2.54 28.85
C TYR A 1070 10.21 -2.55 29.76
N ASN A 1071 9.03 -2.77 29.18
CA ASN A 1071 7.82 -3.01 29.95
C ASN A 1071 7.66 -4.51 30.21
N ASP A 1072 7.45 -4.89 31.48
CA ASP A 1072 7.17 -6.27 31.84
C ASP A 1072 5.72 -6.65 31.45
N PRO A 1073 5.47 -7.83 30.86
CA PRO A 1073 4.12 -8.27 30.49
C PRO A 1073 3.11 -8.22 31.65
N ALA A 1074 3.52 -8.60 32.86
CA ALA A 1074 2.64 -8.58 34.02
C ALA A 1074 2.27 -7.14 34.42
N ASP A 1075 3.20 -6.20 34.28
CA ASP A 1075 2.96 -4.78 34.53
C ASP A 1075 1.97 -4.20 33.51
N VAL A 1076 2.15 -4.49 32.23
CA VAL A 1076 1.28 -4.00 31.15
C VAL A 1076 -0.16 -4.46 31.35
N ILE A 1077 -0.38 -5.74 31.66
CA ILE A 1077 -1.73 -6.30 31.92
C ILE A 1077 -2.41 -5.60 33.10
N ASN A 1078 -1.64 -5.18 34.10
CA ASN A 1078 -2.13 -4.59 35.34
C ASN A 1078 -2.18 -3.06 35.34
N GLY A 1079 -1.92 -2.41 34.19
CA GLY A 1079 -2.07 -0.97 34.07
C GLY A 1079 -0.83 -0.15 34.40
N PHE A 1080 0.35 -0.79 34.48
CA PHE A 1080 1.62 -0.13 34.75
C PHE A 1080 2.47 0.03 33.47
N ASP A 1081 3.17 1.16 33.38
CA ASP A 1081 4.07 1.50 32.26
C ASP A 1081 5.41 2.01 32.83
N ALA A 1082 6.41 1.12 32.83
CA ALA A 1082 7.74 1.38 33.39
C ALA A 1082 8.52 2.38 32.53
N GLN A 1083 8.37 2.30 31.19
CA GLN A 1083 8.98 3.24 30.25
C GLN A 1083 8.50 4.67 30.50
N LEU A 1084 7.17 4.87 30.58
CA LEU A 1084 6.58 6.19 30.82
C LEU A 1084 6.96 6.76 32.19
N LYS A 1085 7.01 5.90 33.21
CA LYS A 1085 7.48 6.27 34.55
C LYS A 1085 8.94 6.77 34.50
N ALA A 1086 9.83 6.02 33.87
CA ALA A 1086 11.24 6.39 33.76
C ALA A 1086 11.45 7.68 32.96
N ALA A 1087 10.70 7.88 31.87
CA ALA A 1087 10.72 9.10 31.08
C ALA A 1087 10.34 10.31 31.94
N THR A 1088 9.25 10.19 32.72
CA THR A 1088 8.79 11.24 33.63
C THR A 1088 9.81 11.53 34.72
N GLU A 1089 10.33 10.51 35.41
CA GLU A 1089 11.32 10.67 36.47
C GLU A 1089 12.64 11.26 35.96
N SER A 1090 13.00 11.03 34.69
CA SER A 1090 14.20 11.59 34.08
C SER A 1090 14.15 13.12 33.91
N LEU A 1091 12.95 13.68 33.74
CA LEU A 1091 12.71 15.12 33.57
C LEU A 1091 12.48 15.86 34.91
N MET A 1092 12.32 15.12 36.01
CA MET A 1092 12.21 15.69 37.36
C MET A 1092 13.57 16.00 38.00
N LYS A 1093 14.66 15.47 37.43
CA LYS A 1093 16.05 15.64 37.86
C LYS A 1093 16.66 16.87 37.18
#